data_AF-A0A1F3SSG1-F1
#
_entry.id   AF-A0A1F3SSG1-F1
#
_cell.length_a   1.000
_cell.length_b   1.000
_cell.length_c   1.000
_cell.angle_alpha   90.00
_cell.angle_beta   90.00
_cell.angle_gamma   90.00
#
_symmetry.space_group_name_H-M   'P 1'
#
loop_
_entity.id
_entity.type
_entity.pdbx_description
1 polymer ?
#
loop_
_entity_poly.entity_id
_entity_poly.type
_entity_poly.pdbx_seq_one_letter_code
_entity_poly.pdbx_strand_id
1 'polypeptide(L)'
;MNAQVQDMTMKSVRRKFYRLQAFQGKKNADVIKPLGVDMKLFIIFLLLICAACSLKSNKDDGNTSGGDARHTVLQNGLDPNLDSDGDFVKNADEISSGRSPMVANLPELTIHFLQNYKITADAKSFSTGEIKKIVIDTKIGRNNPNFKYRVGELFASSHVQRVAASVGRFSSHSTGEISVNDLSWVKYPDVDPAFYSQQVLWYKKYFDSPDFEIENLKITLENTVKLKGNGHYKAVKNLKLNFYFYNYETQNYEVVGAKVVTRHFEAGVVETFEVELDNVSTQLIEDNYFKKGEFIISEVSDYEIPELYTTYETLARSVKSKCLPVIVATPLLTSTSYVSVDGGQKNSTFSHILSHLYDKGVKIENDRLEKINEFENNLPNFTHLKEVAALDKVGKWFVLTRPMKENYLDHEFTQADVIVLSYVTGQVLARQSIEKIYSYEGNLSTTDSVALTPLGPASENSHIEFQVAPIKKIGEELGSFQDAWVSAGGSCGQNCVRSEFDCRISINLFKPIEPGLSLSPELPEFKRMFLIVGEQEFSLYQLWKDKQIEIQNLHSSIHIKIPDISKIKEIVPTDEAELSLKIIAFKDTVFHGVKLNSFTGRNRADCLPLLTNFAGPRGFPISVESAEFAGWRGGVNWNAIKLGENKTYFQGMEVAVTSVINNYFN
;
A
#
# COMPACT_ATOMS: atom_id res chain seq x y z
N MET A 1 2.59 17.82 45.34
CA MET A 1 3.64 17.97 46.36
C MET A 1 4.54 16.73 46.31
N ASN A 2 5.80 16.95 45.90
CA ASN A 2 7.10 16.25 46.07
C ASN A 2 7.13 14.95 46.93
N ALA A 3 7.97 13.92 46.71
CA ALA A 3 9.22 13.67 45.97
C ALA A 3 9.33 12.12 45.71
N GLN A 4 9.97 11.52 44.66
CA GLN A 4 11.40 11.46 44.28
C GLN A 4 12.31 10.94 45.43
N VAL A 5 13.25 9.96 45.39
CA VAL A 5 14.09 9.21 44.40
C VAL A 5 14.66 7.95 45.13
N GLN A 6 14.97 6.82 44.48
CA GLN A 6 16.32 6.17 44.29
C GLN A 6 16.07 4.69 43.90
N ASP A 7 16.47 4.16 42.74
CA ASP A 7 17.78 3.92 42.12
C ASP A 7 18.70 2.97 42.91
N MET A 8 18.89 1.75 42.37
CA MET A 8 19.98 0.85 42.72
C MET A 8 20.28 -0.09 41.54
N THR A 9 21.50 0.00 41.04
CA THR A 9 22.04 -0.72 39.88
C THR A 9 22.93 -1.91 40.30
N MET A 10 22.97 -2.92 39.42
CA MET A 10 24.11 -3.80 39.07
C MET A 10 24.72 -4.79 40.11
N LYS A 11 24.63 -6.10 39.82
CA LYS A 11 25.67 -6.94 39.16
C LYS A 11 25.58 -8.44 39.53
N SER A 12 25.99 -9.27 38.56
CA SER A 12 26.55 -10.64 38.69
C SER A 12 25.58 -11.80 38.89
N VAL A 13 25.36 -12.61 37.82
CA VAL A 13 25.74 -14.04 37.80
C VAL A 13 26.01 -14.46 36.33
N ARG A 14 27.23 -14.93 36.07
CA ARG A 14 27.65 -15.60 34.82
C ARG A 14 28.25 -16.95 35.23
N ARG A 15 27.70 -18.06 34.72
CA ARG A 15 28.38 -19.27 34.21
C ARG A 15 27.75 -20.62 34.59
N LYS A 16 27.78 -21.47 33.54
CA LYS A 16 27.91 -22.94 33.47
C LYS A 16 26.65 -23.80 33.58
N PHE A 17 26.25 -24.34 32.42
CA PHE A 17 26.04 -25.78 32.24
C PHE A 17 26.60 -26.22 30.88
N TYR A 18 27.23 -27.39 30.85
CA TYR A 18 27.88 -28.06 29.71
C TYR A 18 27.47 -29.54 29.74
N ARG A 19 27.54 -30.19 28.56
CA ARG A 19 27.49 -31.65 28.22
C ARG A 19 26.16 -32.12 27.59
N LEU A 20 26.11 -32.97 26.56
CA LEU A 20 27.12 -33.83 25.88
C LEU A 20 26.56 -34.40 24.54
N GLN A 21 27.44 -35.09 23.80
CA GLN A 21 27.32 -35.97 22.61
C GLN A 21 27.64 -35.28 21.28
N ALA A 22 28.83 -35.38 20.66
CA ALA A 22 29.77 -36.49 20.35
C ALA A 22 29.37 -37.31 19.11
N PHE A 23 30.11 -37.12 18.00
CA PHE A 23 30.49 -38.18 17.07
C PHE A 23 31.84 -37.83 16.42
N GLN A 24 32.75 -38.81 16.41
CA GLN A 24 34.17 -38.74 16.04
C GLN A 24 34.43 -39.26 14.62
N GLY A 25 35.57 -38.81 14.07
CA GLY A 25 36.45 -39.59 13.17
C GLY A 25 36.59 -38.97 11.77
N LYS A 26 37.77 -38.83 11.15
CA LYS A 26 39.15 -39.22 11.48
C LYS A 26 40.06 -38.44 10.51
N LYS A 27 41.20 -37.95 11.00
CA LYS A 27 42.31 -37.42 10.17
C LYS A 27 43.03 -38.58 9.47
N ASN A 28 43.62 -38.30 8.31
CA ASN A 28 44.96 -38.77 7.95
C ASN A 28 45.64 -37.70 7.09
N ALA A 29 46.81 -37.26 7.55
CA ALA A 29 47.80 -36.51 6.81
C ALA A 29 48.90 -37.51 6.45
N ASP A 30 49.39 -37.47 5.21
CA ASP A 30 50.67 -38.05 4.86
C ASP A 30 51.45 -37.13 3.93
N VAL A 31 52.76 -37.22 4.17
CA VAL A 31 53.85 -36.35 3.78
C VAL A 31 54.48 -36.85 2.48
N ILE A 32 54.73 -35.99 1.48
CA ILE A 32 55.77 -36.22 0.46
C ILE A 32 56.55 -34.91 0.19
N LYS A 33 57.88 -35.05 0.23
CA LYS A 33 58.94 -34.04 0.04
C LYS A 33 59.07 -33.55 -1.42
N PRO A 34 59.77 -32.42 -1.67
CA PRO A 34 59.95 -31.85 -3.01
C PRO A 34 61.13 -32.50 -3.76
N LEU A 35 60.98 -32.69 -5.07
CA LEU A 35 62.10 -32.89 -6.00
C LEU A 35 62.12 -31.73 -6.99
N GLY A 36 63.22 -30.99 -7.00
CA GLY A 36 63.51 -29.97 -8.01
C GLY A 36 64.15 -30.60 -9.25
N VAL A 37 63.80 -30.09 -10.42
CA VAL A 37 64.57 -30.23 -11.68
C VAL A 37 64.31 -29.01 -12.59
N ASP A 38 65.41 -28.30 -12.89
CA ASP A 38 65.78 -27.54 -14.10
C ASP A 38 65.04 -26.27 -14.59
N MET A 39 65.45 -25.16 -13.97
CA MET A 39 65.36 -23.76 -14.41
C MET A 39 66.33 -23.43 -15.58
N LYS A 40 66.42 -24.29 -16.62
CA LYS A 40 67.24 -24.03 -17.82
C LYS A 40 66.51 -24.21 -19.15
N LEU A 41 65.29 -24.73 -19.17
CA LEU A 41 64.47 -24.83 -20.38
C LEU A 41 63.57 -23.60 -20.64
N PHE A 42 63.33 -22.76 -19.62
CA PHE A 42 62.39 -21.64 -19.72
C PHE A 42 63.00 -20.37 -20.37
N ILE A 43 64.32 -20.28 -20.45
CA ILE A 43 65.04 -19.10 -20.99
C ILE A 43 65.31 -19.23 -22.50
N ILE A 44 65.26 -20.45 -23.06
CA ILE A 44 65.48 -20.69 -24.51
C ILE A 44 64.19 -20.46 -25.32
N PHE A 45 63.01 -20.54 -24.71
CA PHE A 45 61.74 -20.27 -25.39
C PHE A 45 61.40 -18.76 -25.47
N LEU A 46 62.04 -17.92 -24.65
CA LEU A 46 61.80 -16.47 -24.61
C LEU A 46 62.70 -15.64 -25.56
N LEU A 47 63.66 -16.27 -26.23
CA LEU A 47 64.67 -15.61 -27.08
C LEU A 47 64.46 -15.79 -28.60
N LEU A 48 63.35 -16.40 -29.03
CA LEU A 48 63.09 -16.77 -30.44
C LEU A 48 61.96 -15.98 -31.15
N ILE A 49 61.42 -14.90 -30.57
CA ILE A 49 60.33 -14.10 -31.20
C ILE A 49 60.75 -12.66 -31.56
N CYS A 50 62.03 -12.30 -31.41
CA CYS A 50 62.54 -10.99 -31.84
C CYS A 50 63.66 -11.13 -32.87
N ALA A 51 63.31 -11.27 -34.17
CA ALA A 51 63.97 -10.56 -35.28
C ALA A 51 63.50 -11.03 -36.68
N ALA A 52 63.18 -10.02 -37.50
CA ALA A 52 63.47 -9.87 -38.93
C ALA A 52 62.36 -10.15 -39.98
N CYS A 53 61.78 -9.06 -40.48
CA CYS A 53 61.95 -8.48 -41.84
C CYS A 53 61.32 -7.06 -41.77
N SER A 54 61.97 -5.89 -41.87
CA SER A 54 63.08 -5.30 -42.65
C SER A 54 62.79 -5.01 -44.14
N LEU A 55 63.02 -3.75 -44.52
CA LEU A 55 63.05 -3.04 -45.82
C LEU A 55 61.68 -2.62 -46.41
N LYS A 56 61.48 -1.38 -46.89
CA LYS A 56 62.42 -0.47 -47.58
C LYS A 56 61.97 1.00 -47.48
N SER A 57 62.90 1.90 -47.14
CA SER A 57 62.75 3.35 -47.25
C SER A 57 63.00 3.81 -48.69
N ASN A 58 62.11 4.62 -49.24
CA ASN A 58 62.46 5.57 -50.31
C ASN A 58 61.87 6.92 -49.94
N LYS A 59 62.76 7.92 -49.78
CA LYS A 59 62.42 9.33 -49.90
C LYS A 59 62.39 9.64 -51.39
N ASP A 60 61.34 10.32 -51.84
CA ASP A 60 61.46 11.37 -52.84
C ASP A 60 60.34 12.38 -52.61
N ASP A 61 60.74 13.65 -52.62
CA ASP A 61 59.95 14.85 -52.44
C ASP A 61 58.96 15.06 -53.60
N GLY A 62 57.81 15.72 -53.34
CA GLY A 62 56.99 16.23 -54.44
C GLY A 62 55.51 16.50 -54.16
N ASN A 63 55.25 17.53 -53.36
CA ASN A 63 54.19 18.54 -53.51
C ASN A 63 52.77 18.19 -54.06
N THR A 64 51.79 18.52 -53.20
CA THR A 64 50.46 19.10 -53.45
C THR A 64 49.34 18.35 -54.20
N SER A 65 48.22 18.29 -53.46
CA SER A 65 46.82 18.55 -53.86
C SER A 65 45.87 17.35 -54.06
N GLY A 66 44.79 17.39 -53.27
CA GLY A 66 43.49 16.81 -53.60
C GLY A 66 43.37 15.30 -53.51
N GLY A 67 43.10 14.77 -52.32
CA GLY A 67 42.69 13.37 -52.14
C GLY A 67 41.63 13.26 -51.08
N ASP A 68 40.41 12.91 -51.51
CA ASP A 68 39.28 12.56 -50.67
C ASP A 68 39.70 11.80 -49.42
N ALA A 69 39.20 12.26 -48.27
CA ALA A 69 39.23 11.51 -47.03
C ALA A 69 38.56 10.17 -47.30
N ARG A 70 39.36 9.12 -47.50
CA ARG A 70 38.87 7.75 -47.49
C ARG A 70 38.25 7.54 -46.11
N HIS A 71 36.92 7.57 -46.04
CA HIS A 71 36.16 7.05 -44.92
C HIS A 71 36.60 5.60 -44.73
N THR A 72 37.45 5.36 -43.73
CA THR A 72 37.72 4.01 -43.22
C THR A 72 36.45 3.54 -42.56
N VAL A 73 35.56 2.95 -43.34
CA VAL A 73 34.34 2.30 -42.87
C VAL A 73 34.75 1.14 -41.97
N LEU A 74 34.29 1.14 -40.72
CA LEU A 74 34.45 0.01 -39.81
C LEU A 74 33.73 -1.23 -40.37
N GLN A 75 34.05 -2.44 -39.90
CA GLN A 75 33.45 -3.70 -40.37
C GLN A 75 31.90 -3.73 -40.37
N ASN A 76 31.26 -2.77 -39.71
CA ASN A 76 29.81 -2.60 -39.56
C ASN A 76 29.19 -1.50 -40.44
N GLY A 77 29.92 -0.91 -41.39
CA GLY A 77 29.36 0.13 -42.27
C GLY A 77 29.34 1.55 -41.67
N LEU A 78 29.87 1.73 -40.46
CA LEU A 78 29.80 2.98 -39.71
C LEU A 78 31.05 3.86 -39.89
N ASP A 79 30.84 5.17 -39.89
CA ASP A 79 31.93 6.15 -39.89
C ASP A 79 32.58 6.21 -38.50
N PRO A 80 33.89 5.95 -38.36
CA PRO A 80 34.60 5.96 -37.09
C PRO A 80 34.60 7.30 -36.36
N ASN A 81 34.39 8.42 -37.07
CA ASN A 81 34.39 9.76 -36.48
C ASN A 81 33.01 10.28 -36.09
N LEU A 82 31.95 9.57 -36.50
CA LEU A 82 30.58 9.91 -36.13
C LEU A 82 30.28 9.42 -34.71
N ASP A 83 29.31 10.08 -34.10
CA ASP A 83 28.62 9.66 -32.88
C ASP A 83 27.20 9.26 -33.34
N SER A 84 26.93 7.97 -33.47
CA SER A 84 25.69 7.48 -34.10
C SER A 84 24.52 7.45 -33.12
N ASP A 85 24.77 7.33 -31.82
CA ASP A 85 23.76 7.19 -30.79
C ASP A 85 23.56 8.45 -29.93
N GLY A 86 24.43 9.45 -30.10
CA GLY A 86 24.29 10.79 -29.54
C GLY A 86 24.88 10.95 -28.14
N ASP A 87 25.67 9.99 -27.65
CA ASP A 87 26.18 9.98 -26.28
C ASP A 87 27.48 10.81 -26.06
N PHE A 88 27.89 11.55 -27.11
CA PHE A 88 29.13 12.32 -27.20
C PHE A 88 30.42 11.50 -27.23
N VAL A 89 30.33 10.19 -27.43
CA VAL A 89 31.47 9.31 -27.69
C VAL A 89 31.50 8.97 -29.19
N LYS A 90 32.70 8.85 -29.77
CA LYS A 90 32.84 8.48 -31.19
C LYS A 90 32.73 6.97 -31.34
N ASN A 91 32.13 6.53 -32.45
CA ASN A 91 31.98 5.11 -32.80
C ASN A 91 33.30 4.30 -32.66
N ALA A 92 34.44 4.88 -33.04
CA ALA A 92 35.74 4.22 -32.92
C ALA A 92 36.17 3.98 -31.47
N ASP A 93 35.92 4.95 -30.59
CA ASP A 93 36.31 4.90 -29.17
C ASP A 93 35.46 3.87 -28.43
N GLU A 94 34.18 3.76 -28.78
CA GLU A 94 33.25 2.77 -28.24
C GLU A 94 33.64 1.34 -28.61
N ILE A 95 33.90 1.08 -29.90
CA ILE A 95 34.36 -0.24 -30.37
C ILE A 95 35.67 -0.62 -29.69
N SER A 96 36.61 0.33 -29.56
CA SER A 96 37.88 0.08 -28.87
C SER A 96 37.70 -0.26 -27.38
N SER A 97 36.61 0.23 -26.79
CA SER A 97 36.23 -0.02 -25.39
C SER A 97 35.28 -1.21 -25.22
N GLY A 98 34.97 -1.95 -26.31
CA GLY A 98 34.05 -3.08 -26.31
C GLY A 98 32.58 -2.71 -26.11
N ARG A 99 32.20 -1.47 -26.44
CA ARG A 99 30.82 -0.96 -26.41
C ARG A 99 30.19 -0.98 -27.80
N SER A 100 28.87 -0.91 -27.84
CA SER A 100 28.10 -0.88 -29.09
C SER A 100 27.83 0.57 -29.51
N PRO A 101 28.28 1.01 -30.70
CA PRO A 101 27.98 2.35 -31.21
C PRO A 101 26.53 2.62 -31.59
N MET A 102 25.66 1.65 -31.34
CA MET A 102 24.24 1.69 -31.64
C MET A 102 23.40 1.82 -30.37
N VAL A 103 24.02 1.82 -29.20
CA VAL A 103 23.31 1.83 -27.91
C VAL A 103 23.93 2.90 -27.04
N ALA A 104 23.23 4.03 -26.92
CA ALA A 104 23.73 5.19 -26.20
C ALA A 104 24.07 4.84 -24.76
N ASN A 105 25.29 5.17 -24.36
CA ASN A 105 25.70 5.01 -22.98
C ASN A 105 25.22 6.22 -22.17
N LEU A 106 24.30 6.00 -21.24
CA LEU A 106 23.84 7.01 -20.29
C LEU A 106 24.18 6.58 -18.86
N PRO A 107 24.46 7.51 -17.94
CA PRO A 107 24.59 7.17 -16.52
C PRO A 107 23.24 6.62 -16.02
N GLU A 108 23.17 5.32 -15.74
CA GLU A 108 21.94 4.67 -15.31
C GLU A 108 21.78 4.81 -13.78
N LEU A 109 20.84 5.66 -13.36
CA LEU A 109 20.48 5.83 -11.95
C LEU A 109 19.30 4.93 -11.59
N THR A 110 19.53 4.01 -10.66
CA THR A 110 18.45 3.29 -9.99
C THR A 110 18.02 4.10 -8.77
N ILE A 111 16.87 4.76 -8.86
CA ILE A 111 16.30 5.54 -7.76
C ILE A 111 15.03 4.85 -7.25
N HIS A 112 14.98 4.70 -5.94
CA HIS A 112 13.90 4.05 -5.24
C HIS A 112 13.32 5.04 -4.24
N PHE A 113 12.11 5.49 -4.53
CA PHE A 113 11.32 6.29 -3.61
C PHE A 113 10.71 5.33 -2.60
N LEU A 114 11.17 5.43 -1.35
CA LEU A 114 10.78 4.49 -0.32
C LEU A 114 9.40 4.85 0.19
N GLN A 115 8.70 3.87 0.75
CA GLN A 115 7.45 4.10 1.47
C GLN A 115 7.63 4.91 2.77
N ASN A 116 8.86 5.29 3.11
CA ASN A 116 9.19 6.06 4.30
C ASN A 116 9.07 7.56 4.00
N TYR A 117 7.89 8.11 4.25
CA TYR A 117 7.65 9.55 4.31
C TYR A 117 7.02 9.96 5.63
N LYS A 118 7.17 11.26 5.92
CA LYS A 118 6.56 11.92 7.07
C LYS A 118 5.83 13.18 6.61
N ILE A 119 4.55 13.29 6.95
CA ILE A 119 3.75 14.49 6.76
C ILE A 119 3.53 15.12 8.13
N THR A 120 3.86 16.41 8.26
CA THR A 120 3.59 17.20 9.46
C THR A 120 2.81 18.45 9.12
N ALA A 121 1.80 18.76 9.91
CA ALA A 121 1.04 19.99 9.79
C ALA A 121 0.50 20.42 11.17
N ASP A 122 0.16 21.69 11.28
CA ASP A 122 -0.50 22.26 12.46
C ASP A 122 -1.95 22.61 12.09
N ALA A 123 -2.92 21.98 12.76
CA ALA A 123 -4.34 22.30 12.60
C ALA A 123 -4.76 23.25 13.72
N LYS A 124 -5.06 24.49 13.37
CA LYS A 124 -5.41 25.55 14.30
C LYS A 124 -6.90 25.80 14.29
N SER A 125 -7.54 25.65 15.45
CA SER A 125 -8.97 25.90 15.61
C SER A 125 -9.28 27.40 15.55
N PHE A 126 -10.22 27.82 14.70
CA PHE A 126 -10.69 29.20 14.66
C PHE A 126 -11.45 29.60 15.94
N SER A 127 -12.14 28.65 16.58
CA SER A 127 -12.99 28.93 17.75
C SER A 127 -12.21 29.03 19.06
N THR A 128 -11.16 28.21 19.23
CA THR A 128 -10.41 28.12 20.49
C THR A 128 -8.97 28.60 20.38
N GLY A 129 -8.44 28.76 19.16
CA GLY A 129 -7.01 29.03 18.91
C GLY A 129 -6.08 27.87 19.27
N GLU A 130 -6.64 26.71 19.64
CA GLU A 130 -5.86 25.52 19.98
C GLU A 130 -5.19 24.94 18.72
N ILE A 131 -3.90 24.61 18.83
CA ILE A 131 -3.13 24.01 17.74
C ILE A 131 -2.97 22.52 18.00
N LYS A 132 -3.48 21.71 17.07
CA LYS A 132 -3.30 20.25 17.06
C LYS A 132 -2.26 19.85 16.03
N LYS A 133 -1.25 19.11 16.48
CA LYS A 133 -0.19 18.60 15.61
C LYS A 133 -0.65 17.35 14.88
N ILE A 134 -0.59 17.40 13.55
CA ILE A 134 -0.79 16.27 12.67
C ILE A 134 0.58 15.69 12.33
N VAL A 135 0.77 14.39 12.57
CA VAL A 135 2.01 13.69 12.24
C VAL A 135 1.66 12.33 11.65
N ILE A 136 1.82 12.20 10.34
CA ILE A 136 1.72 10.92 9.65
C ILE A 136 3.14 10.46 9.37
N ASP A 137 3.61 9.45 10.09
CA ASP A 137 4.97 8.91 9.95
C ASP A 137 4.93 7.42 9.65
N THR A 138 5.24 7.08 8.40
CA THR A 138 5.27 5.70 7.91
C THR A 138 6.42 4.88 8.51
N LYS A 139 7.50 5.51 9.00
CA LYS A 139 8.60 4.79 9.65
C LYS A 139 8.15 4.09 10.94
N ILE A 140 7.17 4.66 11.64
CA ILE A 140 6.57 4.04 12.84
C ILE A 140 5.91 2.70 12.49
N GLY A 141 5.29 2.63 11.30
CA GLY A 141 4.67 1.42 10.77
C GLY A 141 5.66 0.26 10.61
N ARG A 142 6.95 0.52 10.34
CA ARG A 142 7.96 -0.53 10.11
C ARG A 142 8.19 -1.46 11.31
N ASN A 143 7.93 -0.98 12.53
CA ASN A 143 8.01 -1.82 13.73
C ASN A 143 6.87 -2.84 13.81
N ASN A 144 5.83 -2.70 12.99
CA ASN A 144 4.77 -3.68 12.83
C ASN A 144 5.21 -4.74 11.80
N PRO A 145 5.28 -6.04 12.18
CA PRO A 145 5.67 -7.11 11.25
C PRO A 145 4.71 -7.26 10.05
N ASN A 146 3.49 -6.71 10.14
CA ASN A 146 2.52 -6.73 9.06
C ASN A 146 2.69 -5.57 8.07
N PHE A 147 3.57 -4.60 8.34
CA PHE A 147 3.78 -3.45 7.46
C PHE A 147 4.48 -3.91 6.18
N LYS A 148 3.77 -3.83 5.06
CA LYS A 148 4.31 -4.15 3.75
C LYS A 148 5.19 -2.99 3.30
N TYR A 149 6.42 -3.31 2.90
CA TYR A 149 7.35 -2.34 2.33
C TYR A 149 7.29 -2.42 0.81
N ARG A 150 7.05 -1.27 0.17
CA ARG A 150 7.04 -1.10 -1.27
C ARG A 150 7.96 0.04 -1.68
N VAL A 151 8.40 0.00 -2.93
CA VAL A 151 9.22 1.03 -3.56
C VAL A 151 8.43 1.58 -4.73
N GLY A 152 8.58 2.87 -5.01
CA GLY A 152 7.91 3.52 -6.13
C GLY A 152 8.22 2.87 -7.47
N GLU A 153 7.25 2.92 -8.39
CA GLU A 153 7.34 2.29 -9.70
C GLU A 153 7.29 3.34 -10.82
N LEU A 154 8.04 3.08 -11.90
CA LEU A 154 8.05 3.91 -13.11
C LEU A 154 6.65 3.92 -13.74
N PHE A 155 6.21 5.10 -14.18
CA PHE A 155 4.90 5.29 -14.82
C PHE A 155 4.71 4.38 -16.04
N ALA A 156 5.70 4.27 -16.92
CA ALA A 156 5.64 3.36 -18.07
C ALA A 156 5.41 1.90 -17.66
N SER A 157 6.06 1.42 -16.59
CA SER A 157 5.87 0.04 -16.11
C SER A 157 4.44 -0.20 -15.64
N SER A 158 3.92 0.71 -14.80
CA SER A 158 2.54 0.66 -14.33
C SER A 158 1.54 0.73 -15.50
N HIS A 159 1.79 1.60 -16.46
CA HIS A 159 0.93 1.77 -17.64
C HIS A 159 0.88 0.50 -18.48
N VAL A 160 2.04 -0.12 -18.74
CA VAL A 160 2.13 -1.33 -19.56
C VAL A 160 1.47 -2.50 -18.85
N GLN A 161 1.67 -2.67 -17.54
CA GLN A 161 0.99 -3.72 -16.79
C GLN A 161 -0.53 -3.55 -16.84
N ARG A 162 -1.03 -2.31 -16.69
CA ARG A 162 -2.46 -2.01 -16.79
C ARG A 162 -3.02 -2.32 -18.18
N VAL A 163 -2.33 -1.90 -19.23
CA VAL A 163 -2.72 -2.22 -20.61
C VAL A 163 -2.66 -3.73 -20.86
N ALA A 164 -1.62 -4.40 -20.36
CA ALA A 164 -1.47 -5.84 -20.44
C ALA A 164 -2.62 -6.57 -19.72
N ALA A 165 -3.10 -6.09 -18.57
CA ALA A 165 -4.27 -6.67 -17.92
C ALA A 165 -5.56 -6.44 -18.74
N SER A 166 -5.73 -5.27 -19.36
CA SER A 166 -6.92 -4.98 -20.17
C SER A 166 -7.03 -5.83 -21.45
N VAL A 167 -5.90 -6.25 -22.04
CA VAL A 167 -5.86 -7.00 -23.30
C VAL A 167 -5.38 -8.45 -23.10
N GLY A 168 -4.95 -8.82 -21.90
CA GLY A 168 -3.99 -9.90 -21.62
C GLY A 168 -4.32 -11.28 -22.18
N ARG A 169 -5.61 -11.54 -22.40
CA ARG A 169 -6.14 -12.76 -23.02
C ARG A 169 -5.97 -12.81 -24.55
N PHE A 170 -6.02 -11.68 -25.23
CA PHE A 170 -6.21 -11.61 -26.68
C PHE A 170 -4.93 -11.31 -27.47
N SER A 171 -4.00 -10.55 -26.89
CA SER A 171 -2.80 -10.12 -27.61
C SER A 171 -1.59 -9.98 -26.69
N SER A 172 -0.42 -10.29 -27.24
CA SER A 172 0.89 -9.93 -26.65
C SER A 172 1.39 -8.57 -27.16
N HIS A 173 0.68 -7.93 -28.09
CA HIS A 173 0.95 -6.58 -28.59
C HIS A 173 -0.25 -5.68 -28.32
N SER A 174 0.04 -4.52 -27.74
CA SER A 174 -0.94 -3.47 -27.50
C SER A 174 -0.39 -2.14 -27.99
N THR A 175 -1.30 -1.21 -28.29
CA THR A 175 -0.94 0.17 -28.62
C THR A 175 -1.48 1.11 -27.56
N GLY A 176 -0.72 2.14 -27.19
CA GLY A 176 -1.14 3.13 -26.21
C GLY A 176 -0.39 4.46 -26.37
N GLU A 177 -0.92 5.51 -25.76
CA GLU A 177 -0.21 6.79 -25.67
C GLU A 177 0.89 6.68 -24.63
N ILE A 178 2.14 6.84 -25.07
CA ILE A 178 3.32 6.88 -24.20
C ILE A 178 3.87 8.31 -24.24
N SER A 179 3.69 9.02 -23.14
CA SER A 179 4.19 10.38 -22.92
C SER A 179 5.66 10.36 -22.52
N VAL A 180 6.33 11.51 -22.64
CA VAL A 180 7.73 11.64 -22.20
C VAL A 180 7.85 11.44 -20.68
N ASN A 181 6.84 11.87 -19.93
CA ASN A 181 6.79 11.77 -18.48
C ASN A 181 6.76 10.31 -18.01
N ASP A 182 6.15 9.42 -18.78
CA ASP A 182 6.10 7.99 -18.44
C ASP A 182 7.50 7.36 -18.33
N LEU A 183 8.50 7.97 -18.96
CA LEU A 183 9.89 7.50 -19.00
C LEU A 183 10.73 7.92 -17.79
N SER A 184 10.30 8.94 -17.03
CA SER A 184 11.09 9.52 -15.93
C SER A 184 10.32 9.62 -14.60
N TRP A 185 8.99 9.63 -14.64
CA TRP A 185 8.16 9.78 -13.46
C TRP A 185 8.00 8.49 -12.69
N VAL A 186 8.15 8.60 -11.38
CA VAL A 186 8.01 7.49 -10.45
C VAL A 186 6.95 7.86 -9.43
N LYS A 187 5.94 7.02 -9.27
CA LYS A 187 4.91 7.23 -8.24
C LYS A 187 5.47 6.80 -6.89
N TYR A 188 5.23 7.57 -5.83
CA TYR A 188 5.47 7.05 -4.48
C TYR A 188 4.63 5.79 -4.26
N PRO A 189 5.19 4.78 -3.56
CA PRO A 189 4.51 3.52 -3.38
C PRO A 189 3.22 3.67 -2.56
N ASP A 190 2.22 2.86 -2.91
CA ASP A 190 1.01 2.71 -2.11
C ASP A 190 1.36 2.28 -0.67
N VAL A 191 0.73 2.93 0.30
CA VAL A 191 0.90 2.59 1.72
C VAL A 191 -0.01 1.43 2.12
N ASP A 192 0.41 0.68 3.15
CA ASP A 192 -0.43 -0.35 3.76
C ASP A 192 -1.86 0.19 4.05
N PRO A 193 -2.92 -0.44 3.52
CA PRO A 193 -4.28 0.09 3.63
C PRO A 193 -4.78 0.25 5.07
N ALA A 194 -4.34 -0.60 6.00
CA ALA A 194 -4.72 -0.50 7.41
C ALA A 194 -4.03 0.70 8.09
N PHE A 195 -2.76 0.95 7.78
CA PHE A 195 -2.09 2.17 8.22
C PHE A 195 -2.77 3.42 7.62
N TYR A 196 -2.99 3.44 6.31
CA TYR A 196 -3.62 4.56 5.60
C TYR A 196 -5.00 4.90 6.19
N SER A 197 -5.86 3.89 6.32
CA SER A 197 -7.21 4.01 6.88
C SER A 197 -7.19 4.57 8.30
N GLN A 198 -6.24 4.13 9.13
CA GLN A 198 -6.04 4.70 10.46
C GLN A 198 -5.68 6.19 10.43
N GLN A 199 -4.81 6.62 9.51
CA GLN A 199 -4.44 8.04 9.39
C GLN A 199 -5.63 8.89 8.91
N VAL A 200 -6.41 8.38 7.96
CA VAL A 200 -7.66 9.00 7.51
C VAL A 200 -8.60 9.24 8.69
N LEU A 201 -8.86 8.20 9.49
CA LEU A 201 -9.75 8.28 10.65
C LEU A 201 -9.28 9.32 11.69
N TRP A 202 -7.97 9.46 11.89
CA TRP A 202 -7.41 10.38 12.88
C TRP A 202 -7.37 11.83 12.42
N TYR A 203 -7.03 12.06 11.15
CA TYR A 203 -6.61 13.39 10.71
C TYR A 203 -7.54 14.04 9.67
N LYS A 204 -8.27 13.27 8.86
CA LYS A 204 -9.10 13.82 7.77
C LYS A 204 -10.11 14.88 8.25
N LYS A 205 -10.69 14.69 9.45
CA LYS A 205 -11.60 15.66 10.08
C LYS A 205 -11.05 17.07 10.27
N TYR A 206 -9.74 17.26 10.36
CA TYR A 206 -9.12 18.58 10.50
C TYR A 206 -8.99 19.29 9.15
N PHE A 207 -9.01 18.54 8.06
CA PHE A 207 -8.89 19.06 6.71
C PHE A 207 -10.27 19.28 6.07
N ASP A 208 -11.25 18.42 6.39
CA ASP A 208 -12.61 18.55 5.84
C ASP A 208 -13.47 19.59 6.60
N SER A 209 -13.04 20.07 7.77
CA SER A 209 -13.83 20.97 8.60
C SER A 209 -13.45 22.44 8.40
N PRO A 210 -14.42 23.35 8.20
CA PRO A 210 -14.16 24.79 8.12
C PRO A 210 -13.74 25.41 9.46
N ASP A 211 -13.77 24.64 10.56
CA ASP A 211 -13.38 25.11 11.89
C ASP A 211 -11.86 25.16 12.11
N PHE A 212 -11.08 24.62 11.16
CA PHE A 212 -9.63 24.52 11.27
C PHE A 212 -8.92 25.19 10.10
N GLU A 213 -7.80 25.84 10.41
CA GLU A 213 -6.80 26.32 9.46
C GLU A 213 -5.59 25.37 9.49
N ILE A 214 -5.15 24.91 8.32
CA ILE A 214 -3.94 24.09 8.20
C ILE A 214 -2.73 25.00 7.95
N GLU A 215 -1.80 25.03 8.90
CA GLU A 215 -0.56 25.79 8.85
C GLU A 215 0.66 24.83 8.82
N ASN A 216 1.82 25.33 8.38
CA ASN A 216 3.12 24.63 8.44
C ASN A 216 3.15 23.22 7.82
N LEU A 217 2.40 22.98 6.74
CA LEU A 217 2.40 21.69 6.05
C LEU A 217 3.77 21.42 5.42
N LYS A 218 4.40 20.33 5.88
CA LYS A 218 5.73 19.88 5.48
C LYS A 218 5.71 18.38 5.19
N ILE A 219 6.44 17.99 4.14
CA ILE A 219 6.62 16.59 3.74
C ILE A 219 8.10 16.26 3.73
N THR A 220 8.50 15.24 4.47
CA THR A 220 9.85 14.67 4.44
C THR A 220 9.80 13.31 3.76
N LEU A 221 10.67 13.11 2.78
CA LEU A 221 10.71 11.95 1.91
C LEU A 221 12.06 11.25 2.01
N GLU A 222 12.10 9.95 2.29
CA GLU A 222 13.33 9.14 2.28
C GLU A 222 13.49 8.42 0.93
N ASN A 223 14.68 8.55 0.35
CA ASN A 223 14.98 8.04 -0.99
C ASN A 223 16.31 7.30 -0.99
N THR A 224 16.41 6.28 -1.85
CA THR A 224 17.71 5.67 -2.16
C THR A 224 18.05 5.86 -3.63
N VAL A 225 19.34 6.07 -3.88
CA VAL A 225 19.90 6.15 -5.23
C VAL A 225 21.11 5.24 -5.33
N LYS A 226 21.25 4.64 -6.51
CA LYS A 226 22.43 3.90 -6.91
C LYS A 226 22.77 4.26 -8.34
N LEU A 227 23.98 4.78 -8.55
CA LEU A 227 24.54 4.84 -9.90
C LEU A 227 25.02 3.44 -10.27
N LYS A 228 24.46 2.87 -11.33
CA LYS A 228 24.89 1.56 -11.81
C LYS A 228 26.34 1.64 -12.25
N GLY A 229 27.14 0.67 -11.84
CA GLY A 229 28.52 0.58 -12.27
C GLY A 229 28.60 0.42 -13.78
N ASN A 230 29.24 1.36 -14.45
CA ASN A 230 29.69 1.17 -15.83
C ASN A 230 31.17 1.56 -15.94
N GLY A 231 31.82 1.16 -17.04
CA GLY A 231 33.24 1.47 -17.24
C GLY A 231 33.53 2.95 -17.58
N HIS A 232 32.51 3.80 -17.68
CA HIS A 232 32.63 5.16 -18.21
C HIS A 232 32.43 6.25 -17.14
N TYR A 233 31.30 6.20 -16.44
CA TYR A 233 30.85 7.14 -15.44
C TYR A 233 31.19 6.58 -14.06
N LYS A 234 32.09 7.26 -13.36
CA LYS A 234 32.51 6.88 -12.01
C LYS A 234 31.66 7.58 -10.96
N ALA A 235 31.13 8.76 -11.26
CA ALA A 235 30.24 9.48 -10.36
C ALA A 235 29.27 10.41 -11.11
N VAL A 236 28.18 10.78 -10.44
CA VAL A 236 27.33 11.92 -10.82
C VAL A 236 27.18 12.88 -9.65
N LYS A 237 26.80 14.13 -9.91
CA LYS A 237 26.67 15.14 -8.85
C LYS A 237 25.36 15.89 -8.92
N ASN A 238 24.95 16.44 -7.77
CA ASN A 238 23.90 17.45 -7.68
C ASN A 238 22.57 17.02 -8.32
N LEU A 239 22.00 15.89 -7.86
CA LEU A 239 20.73 15.37 -8.38
C LEU A 239 19.61 16.39 -8.17
N LYS A 240 18.97 16.82 -9.27
CA LYS A 240 17.83 17.73 -9.26
C LYS A 240 16.53 16.92 -9.33
N LEU A 241 15.80 16.89 -8.23
CA LEU A 241 14.54 16.19 -8.08
C LEU A 241 13.36 17.16 -8.19
N ASN A 242 12.39 16.82 -9.03
CA ASN A 242 11.11 17.50 -9.10
C ASN A 242 10.02 16.63 -8.49
N PHE A 243 9.05 17.26 -7.83
CA PHE A 243 7.92 16.59 -7.20
C PHE A 243 6.62 17.19 -7.70
N TYR A 244 5.67 16.33 -8.03
CA TYR A 244 4.39 16.67 -8.63
C TYR A 244 3.25 15.98 -7.89
N PHE A 245 2.05 16.54 -8.02
CA PHE A 245 0.80 15.87 -7.68
C PHE A 245 -0.26 16.16 -8.73
N TYR A 246 -1.31 15.35 -8.79
CA TYR A 246 -2.39 15.57 -9.75
C TYR A 246 -3.45 16.50 -9.15
N ASN A 247 -3.65 17.66 -9.76
CA ASN A 247 -4.74 18.55 -9.38
C ASN A 247 -6.01 18.14 -10.15
N TYR A 248 -6.99 17.61 -9.42
CA TYR A 248 -8.26 17.15 -9.97
C TYR A 248 -9.18 18.28 -10.44
N GLU A 249 -9.02 19.50 -9.91
CA GLU A 249 -9.79 20.67 -10.33
C GLU A 249 -9.34 21.18 -11.70
N THR A 250 -8.02 21.25 -11.90
CA THR A 250 -7.42 21.73 -13.16
C THR A 250 -7.13 20.61 -14.15
N GLN A 251 -7.29 19.34 -13.74
CA GLN A 251 -6.97 18.13 -14.50
C GLN A 251 -5.53 18.10 -15.02
N ASN A 252 -4.59 18.63 -14.23
CA ASN A 252 -3.19 18.75 -14.60
C ASN A 252 -2.26 18.39 -13.44
N TYR A 253 -1.03 18.00 -13.77
CA TYR A 253 0.01 17.79 -12.76
C TYR A 253 0.63 19.12 -12.35
N GLU A 254 0.62 19.39 -11.04
CA GLU A 254 1.17 20.60 -10.45
C GLU A 254 2.47 20.31 -9.71
N VAL A 255 3.40 21.26 -9.77
CA VAL A 255 4.70 21.15 -9.10
C VAL A 255 4.51 21.43 -7.61
N VAL A 256 4.82 20.44 -6.78
CA VAL A 256 4.92 20.60 -5.31
C VAL A 256 6.20 21.37 -4.97
N GLY A 257 7.31 21.04 -5.65
CA GLY A 257 8.59 21.70 -5.45
C GLY A 257 9.72 21.00 -6.19
N ALA A 258 10.88 21.66 -6.23
CA ALA A 258 12.12 21.12 -6.76
C ALA A 258 13.24 21.22 -5.72
N LYS A 259 14.08 20.19 -5.62
CA LYS A 259 15.20 20.13 -4.67
C LYS A 259 16.45 19.59 -5.34
N VAL A 260 17.57 20.26 -5.09
CA VAL A 260 18.89 19.81 -5.53
C VAL A 260 19.59 19.14 -4.36
N VAL A 261 19.95 17.88 -4.52
CA VAL A 261 20.70 17.11 -3.54
C VAL A 261 22.19 17.29 -3.82
N THR A 262 22.81 18.28 -3.18
CA THR A 262 24.23 18.63 -3.36
C THR A 262 25.15 17.56 -2.75
N ARG A 263 25.43 16.50 -3.51
CA ARG A 263 26.27 15.36 -3.13
C ARG A 263 26.97 14.78 -4.36
N HIS A 264 27.96 13.92 -4.11
CA HIS A 264 28.58 13.06 -5.12
C HIS A 264 28.03 11.65 -4.96
N PHE A 265 27.54 11.05 -6.04
CA PHE A 265 27.02 9.69 -6.06
C PHE A 265 27.97 8.80 -6.85
N GLU A 266 28.67 7.91 -6.16
CA GLU A 266 29.67 7.04 -6.77
C GLU A 266 29.05 5.79 -7.39
N ALA A 267 29.65 5.35 -8.50
CA ALA A 267 29.22 4.16 -9.21
C ALA A 267 29.31 2.90 -8.33
N GLY A 268 28.23 2.13 -8.27
CA GLY A 268 28.11 0.90 -7.49
C GLY A 268 27.73 1.08 -6.02
N VAL A 269 27.73 2.31 -5.50
CA VAL A 269 27.39 2.62 -4.11
C VAL A 269 25.89 2.94 -4.00
N VAL A 270 25.22 2.36 -3.01
CA VAL A 270 23.83 2.70 -2.65
C VAL A 270 23.86 3.78 -1.58
N GLU A 271 23.22 4.90 -1.84
CA GLU A 271 23.13 6.02 -0.91
C GLU A 271 21.69 6.32 -0.54
N THR A 272 21.47 6.67 0.73
CA THR A 272 20.17 7.12 1.25
C THR A 272 20.23 8.62 1.54
N PHE A 273 19.18 9.35 1.19
CA PHE A 273 19.05 10.76 1.52
C PHE A 273 17.59 11.12 1.77
N GLU A 274 17.38 12.21 2.51
CA GLU A 274 16.06 12.75 2.80
C GLU A 274 15.85 14.07 2.05
N VAL A 275 14.63 14.29 1.58
CA VAL A 275 14.21 15.51 0.91
C VAL A 275 13.05 16.11 1.69
N GLU A 276 13.12 17.41 1.97
CA GLU A 276 12.08 18.15 2.68
C GLU A 276 11.40 19.14 1.73
N LEU A 277 10.07 19.06 1.67
CA LEU A 277 9.19 19.96 0.92
C LEU A 277 8.39 20.78 1.94
N ASP A 278 8.52 22.10 1.87
CA ASP A 278 7.85 23.06 2.74
C ASP A 278 6.81 23.85 1.93
N ASN A 279 5.83 24.46 2.61
CA ASN A 279 4.74 25.23 1.98
C ASN A 279 3.96 24.43 0.93
N VAL A 280 3.72 23.15 1.22
CA VAL A 280 2.97 22.25 0.34
C VAL A 280 1.50 22.68 0.32
N SER A 281 0.86 22.61 -0.85
CA SER A 281 -0.59 22.87 -0.98
C SER A 281 -1.39 21.86 -0.15
N THR A 282 -2.42 22.32 0.57
CA THR A 282 -3.31 21.43 1.32
C THR A 282 -4.07 20.49 0.39
N GLN A 283 -4.35 20.90 -0.86
CA GLN A 283 -5.01 20.07 -1.87
C GLN A 283 -4.32 18.71 -2.12
N LEU A 284 -2.99 18.64 -1.99
CA LEU A 284 -2.26 17.38 -2.08
C LEU A 284 -2.69 16.40 -0.97
N ILE A 285 -2.93 16.91 0.24
CA ILE A 285 -3.31 16.06 1.37
C ILE A 285 -4.82 15.80 1.36
N GLU A 286 -5.62 16.83 1.09
CA GLU A 286 -7.08 16.78 1.14
C GLU A 286 -7.66 15.93 0.00
N ASP A 287 -7.33 16.28 -1.23
CA ASP A 287 -7.97 15.73 -2.42
C ASP A 287 -7.25 14.50 -2.96
N ASN A 288 -5.92 14.47 -2.88
CA ASN A 288 -5.15 13.33 -3.36
C ASN A 288 -5.01 12.29 -2.26
N TYR A 289 -4.34 12.65 -1.16
CA TYR A 289 -4.00 11.66 -0.13
C TYR A 289 -5.24 11.11 0.58
N PHE A 290 -6.08 11.94 1.18
CA PHE A 290 -7.22 11.46 1.98
C PHE A 290 -8.47 11.07 1.19
N LYS A 291 -8.67 11.57 -0.03
CA LYS A 291 -9.85 11.21 -0.85
C LYS A 291 -9.55 10.16 -1.92
N LYS A 292 -8.30 10.02 -2.38
CA LYS A 292 -7.93 9.13 -3.49
C LYS A 292 -6.81 8.14 -3.15
N GLY A 293 -6.22 8.24 -1.95
CA GLY A 293 -5.05 7.43 -1.59
C GLY A 293 -3.84 7.68 -2.49
N GLU A 294 -3.82 8.81 -3.19
CA GLU A 294 -2.75 9.22 -4.09
C GLU A 294 -1.80 10.16 -3.38
N PHE A 295 -0.53 10.13 -3.77
CA PHE A 295 0.49 10.95 -3.13
C PHE A 295 1.36 11.61 -4.18
N ILE A 296 2.65 11.75 -3.88
CA ILE A 296 3.59 12.47 -4.71
C ILE A 296 4.10 11.61 -5.87
N ILE A 297 4.36 12.27 -6.99
CA ILE A 297 5.11 11.75 -8.12
C ILE A 297 6.46 12.46 -8.12
N SER A 298 7.53 11.72 -8.39
CA SER A 298 8.88 12.25 -8.38
C SER A 298 9.58 12.01 -9.72
N GLU A 299 10.45 12.93 -10.07
CA GLU A 299 11.25 12.88 -11.29
C GLU A 299 12.69 13.30 -10.99
N VAL A 300 13.63 12.60 -11.60
CA VAL A 300 15.04 13.02 -11.64
C VAL A 300 15.23 13.82 -12.91
N SER A 301 15.16 15.13 -12.77
CA SER A 301 15.11 16.05 -13.91
C SER A 301 16.48 16.29 -14.53
N ASP A 302 17.52 16.44 -13.71
CA ASP A 302 18.88 16.69 -14.18
C ASP A 302 19.93 16.34 -13.13
N TYR A 303 21.18 16.20 -13.57
CA TYR A 303 22.36 16.06 -12.74
C TYR A 303 23.64 16.33 -13.54
N GLU A 304 24.72 16.63 -12.83
CA GLU A 304 26.02 16.85 -13.45
C GLU A 304 26.73 15.52 -13.73
N ILE A 305 27.36 15.42 -14.91
CA ILE A 305 28.18 14.29 -15.35
C ILE A 305 29.63 14.78 -15.48
N PRO A 306 30.46 14.63 -14.43
CA PRO A 306 31.81 15.17 -14.38
C PRO A 306 32.71 14.70 -15.53
N GLU A 307 32.58 13.45 -15.96
CA GLU A 307 33.40 12.83 -16.99
C GLU A 307 33.18 13.44 -18.38
N LEU A 308 31.99 13.98 -18.63
CA LEU A 308 31.62 14.60 -19.91
C LEU A 308 31.56 16.14 -19.84
N TYR A 309 31.80 16.73 -18.66
CA TYR A 309 31.65 18.17 -18.42
C TYR A 309 30.29 18.73 -18.89
N THR A 310 29.23 17.93 -18.74
CA THR A 310 27.87 18.27 -19.20
C THR A 310 26.82 17.85 -18.16
N THR A 311 25.55 18.10 -18.43
CA THR A 311 24.43 17.64 -17.62
C THR A 311 23.67 16.51 -18.30
N TYR A 312 22.95 15.72 -17.51
CA TYR A 312 22.08 14.66 -18.02
C TYR A 312 21.04 15.19 -19.00
N GLU A 313 20.42 16.33 -18.72
CA GLU A 313 19.44 16.95 -19.62
C GLU A 313 20.03 17.22 -21.01
N THR A 314 21.26 17.74 -21.05
CA THR A 314 21.96 18.05 -22.30
C THR A 314 22.33 16.79 -23.07
N LEU A 315 22.87 15.78 -22.38
CA LEU A 315 23.22 14.49 -22.96
C LEU A 315 21.96 13.75 -23.46
N ALA A 316 20.92 13.66 -22.65
CA ALA A 316 19.66 13.01 -22.99
C ALA A 316 18.98 13.66 -24.20
N ARG A 317 19.09 14.99 -24.37
CA ARG A 317 18.58 15.70 -25.56
C ARG A 317 19.32 15.29 -26.83
N SER A 318 20.65 15.13 -26.74
CA SER A 318 21.47 14.65 -27.86
C SER A 318 21.09 13.21 -28.24
N VAL A 319 21.03 12.31 -27.26
CA VAL A 319 20.64 10.90 -27.48
C VAL A 319 19.23 10.78 -28.06
N LYS A 320 18.23 11.47 -27.48
CA LYS A 320 16.84 11.44 -27.98
C LYS A 320 16.67 11.96 -29.41
N SER A 321 17.64 12.72 -29.93
CA SER A 321 17.57 13.20 -31.31
C SER A 321 17.95 12.13 -32.35
N LYS A 322 18.70 11.09 -31.93
CA LYS A 322 19.22 10.02 -32.81
C LYS A 322 18.72 8.62 -32.44
N CYS A 323 18.26 8.43 -31.21
CA CYS A 323 17.88 7.14 -30.65
C CYS A 323 16.39 7.01 -30.34
N LEU A 324 15.93 5.77 -30.43
CA LEU A 324 14.66 5.28 -29.96
C LEU A 324 14.77 4.77 -28.50
N PRO A 325 13.91 5.18 -27.57
CA PRO A 325 13.83 4.57 -26.24
C PRO A 325 13.17 3.19 -26.28
N VAL A 326 13.86 2.20 -25.69
CA VAL A 326 13.38 0.84 -25.46
C VAL A 326 13.36 0.59 -23.94
N ILE A 327 12.16 0.44 -23.38
CA ILE A 327 11.98 0.13 -21.96
C ILE A 327 11.78 -1.37 -21.83
N VAL A 328 12.50 -2.00 -20.90
CA VAL A 328 12.32 -3.41 -20.56
C VAL A 328 11.99 -3.52 -19.08
N ALA A 329 10.79 -4.01 -18.79
CA ALA A 329 10.28 -4.22 -17.44
C ALA A 329 10.11 -5.73 -17.19
N THR A 330 10.84 -6.24 -16.19
CA THR A 330 10.76 -7.62 -15.73
C THR A 330 10.54 -7.63 -14.22
N PRO A 331 10.17 -8.78 -13.61
CA PRO A 331 10.09 -8.89 -12.15
C PRO A 331 11.41 -8.59 -11.42
N LEU A 332 12.56 -8.63 -12.11
CA LEU A 332 13.88 -8.40 -11.52
C LEU A 332 14.38 -6.96 -11.72
N LEU A 333 14.02 -6.32 -12.83
CA LEU A 333 14.57 -5.04 -13.24
C LEU A 333 13.62 -4.33 -14.21
N THR A 334 13.54 -3.02 -14.06
CA THR A 334 13.07 -2.09 -15.09
C THR A 334 14.25 -1.24 -15.55
N SER A 335 14.51 -1.23 -16.86
CA SER A 335 15.60 -0.44 -17.46
C SER A 335 15.16 0.21 -18.76
N THR A 336 15.72 1.38 -19.04
CA THR A 336 15.50 2.10 -20.30
C THR A 336 16.83 2.14 -21.05
N SER A 337 16.84 1.62 -22.27
CA SER A 337 17.97 1.69 -23.19
C SER A 337 17.59 2.58 -24.38
N TYR A 338 18.58 3.24 -24.98
CA TYR A 338 18.37 4.11 -26.15
C TYR A 338 19.15 3.52 -27.31
N VAL A 339 18.44 3.14 -28.38
CA VAL A 339 19.03 2.46 -29.54
C VAL A 339 19.02 3.40 -30.73
N SER A 340 20.16 3.58 -31.38
CA SER A 340 20.29 4.42 -32.56
C SER A 340 19.39 3.91 -33.67
N VAL A 341 18.57 4.81 -34.20
CA VAL A 341 17.72 4.58 -35.37
C VAL A 341 18.06 5.55 -36.51
N ASP A 342 18.95 6.51 -36.24
CA ASP A 342 19.46 7.48 -37.19
C ASP A 342 20.98 7.29 -37.37
N GLY A 343 21.39 6.68 -38.49
CA GLY A 343 22.78 6.25 -38.66
C GLY A 343 23.10 5.57 -39.99
N GLY A 344 22.46 5.97 -41.08
CA GLY A 344 22.78 5.46 -42.43
C GLY A 344 22.43 3.99 -42.70
N GLN A 345 21.82 3.27 -41.73
CA GLN A 345 21.29 1.94 -41.92
C GLN A 345 19.81 2.02 -42.34
N LYS A 346 19.47 1.40 -43.48
CA LYS A 346 18.08 1.17 -43.87
C LYS A 346 17.54 -0.03 -43.11
N ASN A 347 16.30 0.04 -42.61
CA ASN A 347 15.54 -1.01 -41.90
C ASN A 347 15.75 -1.07 -40.37
N SER A 348 15.36 -0.01 -39.64
CA SER A 348 15.23 0.01 -38.17
C SER A 348 14.00 -0.78 -37.69
N THR A 349 13.95 -2.08 -37.99
CA THR A 349 12.86 -2.99 -37.58
C THR A 349 13.00 -3.44 -36.13
N PHE A 350 11.92 -3.94 -35.54
CA PHE A 350 11.91 -4.46 -34.15
C PHE A 350 13.02 -5.48 -33.89
N SER A 351 13.19 -6.44 -34.79
CA SER A 351 14.22 -7.48 -34.67
C SER A 351 15.64 -6.90 -34.70
N HIS A 352 15.87 -5.89 -35.54
CA HIS A 352 17.16 -5.19 -35.64
C HIS A 352 17.48 -4.45 -34.33
N ILE A 353 16.50 -3.70 -33.81
CA ILE A 353 16.63 -2.96 -32.55
C ILE A 353 16.97 -3.90 -31.38
N LEU A 354 16.25 -5.02 -31.27
CA LEU A 354 16.51 -5.98 -30.20
C LEU A 354 17.85 -6.70 -30.34
N SER A 355 18.35 -6.90 -31.57
CA SER A 355 19.65 -7.53 -31.79
C SER A 355 20.81 -6.71 -31.22
N HIS A 356 20.71 -5.37 -31.24
CA HIS A 356 21.70 -4.48 -30.62
C HIS A 356 21.69 -4.54 -29.09
N LEU A 357 20.55 -4.89 -28.49
CA LEU A 357 20.40 -4.98 -27.03
C LEU A 357 20.74 -6.37 -26.48
N TYR A 358 20.44 -7.43 -27.23
CA TYR A 358 20.36 -8.78 -26.67
C TYR A 358 21.00 -9.89 -27.52
N ASP A 359 21.85 -9.59 -28.51
CA ASP A 359 22.58 -10.57 -29.35
C ASP A 359 21.73 -11.81 -29.73
N LYS A 360 21.95 -12.96 -29.06
CA LYS A 360 21.26 -14.25 -29.29
C LYS A 360 20.16 -14.59 -28.27
N GLY A 361 19.88 -13.68 -27.34
CA GLY A 361 18.94 -13.88 -26.23
C GLY A 361 17.48 -13.74 -26.62
N VAL A 362 17.16 -13.36 -27.87
CA VAL A 362 15.80 -13.04 -28.32
C VAL A 362 15.25 -14.16 -29.19
N LYS A 363 13.99 -14.55 -28.93
CA LYS A 363 13.25 -15.52 -29.74
C LYS A 363 11.92 -14.90 -30.16
N ILE A 364 11.68 -14.84 -31.47
CA ILE A 364 10.41 -14.40 -32.07
C ILE A 364 9.86 -15.60 -32.85
N GLU A 365 8.63 -16.01 -32.58
CA GLU A 365 7.94 -17.10 -33.28
C GLU A 365 6.48 -16.72 -33.48
N ASN A 366 5.87 -17.15 -34.60
CA ASN A 366 4.45 -16.89 -34.90
C ASN A 366 4.07 -15.39 -34.77
N ASP A 367 4.91 -14.51 -35.31
CA ASP A 367 4.73 -13.05 -35.30
C ASP A 367 4.58 -12.44 -33.89
N ARG A 368 5.23 -13.06 -32.89
CA ARG A 368 5.26 -12.55 -31.51
C ARG A 368 6.60 -12.80 -30.82
N LEU A 369 6.90 -11.94 -29.86
CA LEU A 369 8.03 -12.10 -28.95
C LEU A 369 7.75 -13.27 -27.98
N GLU A 370 8.59 -14.30 -28.01
CA GLU A 370 8.47 -15.48 -27.15
C GLU A 370 9.42 -15.47 -25.96
N LYS A 371 10.63 -14.94 -26.15
CA LYS A 371 11.68 -15.00 -25.15
C LYS A 371 12.66 -13.84 -25.26
N ILE A 372 13.08 -13.33 -24.11
CA ILE A 372 14.28 -12.52 -23.94
C ILE A 372 15.06 -13.10 -22.76
N ASN A 373 16.29 -13.54 -23.00
CA ASN A 373 17.19 -14.15 -22.01
C ASN A 373 16.51 -15.30 -21.23
N GLU A 374 16.42 -15.21 -19.90
CA GLU A 374 15.79 -16.22 -19.05
C GLU A 374 14.25 -16.19 -19.02
N PHE A 375 13.62 -15.13 -19.52
CA PHE A 375 12.16 -14.95 -19.44
C PHE A 375 11.48 -15.42 -20.72
N GLU A 376 10.67 -16.46 -20.60
CA GLU A 376 9.97 -17.12 -21.70
C GLU A 376 8.48 -17.20 -21.41
N ASN A 377 7.66 -17.02 -22.45
CA ASN A 377 6.21 -17.13 -22.34
C ASN A 377 5.80 -18.53 -21.87
N ASN A 378 5.27 -18.61 -20.65
CA ASN A 378 4.88 -19.88 -20.02
C ASN A 378 3.60 -19.77 -19.17
N LEU A 379 2.91 -18.63 -19.22
CA LEU A 379 1.60 -18.45 -18.59
C LEU A 379 0.57 -19.35 -19.28
N PRO A 380 -0.17 -20.21 -18.55
CA PRO A 380 -1.20 -21.06 -19.14
C PRO A 380 -2.36 -20.20 -19.67
N ASN A 381 -3.15 -20.76 -20.59
CA ASN A 381 -4.39 -20.12 -21.03
C ASN A 381 -5.37 -20.01 -19.86
N PHE A 382 -6.06 -18.87 -19.76
CA PHE A 382 -7.06 -18.57 -18.73
C PHE A 382 -8.27 -17.88 -19.34
N THR A 383 -9.42 -17.96 -18.67
CA THR A 383 -10.63 -17.22 -19.06
C THR A 383 -10.71 -15.90 -18.34
N HIS A 384 -10.46 -15.93 -17.03
CA HIS A 384 -10.45 -14.78 -16.13
C HIS A 384 -9.08 -14.59 -15.47
N LEU A 385 -8.67 -13.34 -15.28
CA LEU A 385 -7.40 -12.97 -14.65
C LEU A 385 -7.28 -13.49 -13.21
N LYS A 386 -8.40 -13.61 -12.48
CA LYS A 386 -8.40 -14.21 -11.13
C LYS A 386 -7.88 -15.65 -11.10
N GLU A 387 -7.98 -16.41 -12.20
CA GLU A 387 -7.49 -17.80 -12.29
C GLU A 387 -5.97 -17.88 -12.21
N VAL A 388 -5.27 -16.84 -12.64
CA VAL A 388 -3.80 -16.77 -12.65
C VAL A 388 -3.22 -15.98 -11.46
N ALA A 389 -4.06 -15.55 -10.51
CA ALA A 389 -3.64 -14.73 -9.37
C ALA A 389 -2.61 -15.41 -8.43
N ALA A 390 -2.56 -16.74 -8.43
CA ALA A 390 -1.59 -17.52 -7.66
C ALA A 390 -0.26 -17.77 -8.39
N LEU A 391 -0.15 -17.41 -9.68
CA LEU A 391 0.98 -17.73 -10.54
C LEU A 391 2.03 -16.60 -10.52
N ASP A 392 2.99 -16.67 -9.60
CA ASP A 392 4.03 -15.66 -9.39
C ASP A 392 5.32 -15.89 -10.20
N LYS A 393 5.53 -17.12 -10.70
CA LYS A 393 6.77 -17.53 -11.41
C LYS A 393 6.60 -17.69 -12.92
N VAL A 394 5.37 -17.73 -13.40
CA VAL A 394 5.05 -17.88 -14.83
C VAL A 394 4.39 -16.61 -15.35
N GLY A 395 4.67 -16.27 -16.60
CA GLY A 395 4.31 -14.99 -17.19
C GLY A 395 4.37 -14.98 -18.71
N LYS A 396 4.17 -13.79 -19.26
CA LYS A 396 4.10 -13.55 -20.70
C LYS A 396 4.69 -12.16 -21.03
N TRP A 397 5.34 -12.07 -22.18
CA TRP A 397 5.81 -10.83 -22.77
C TRP A 397 4.67 -10.05 -23.41
N PHE A 398 4.62 -8.76 -23.09
CA PHE A 398 3.74 -7.77 -23.67
C PHE A 398 4.58 -6.67 -24.30
N VAL A 399 4.29 -6.37 -25.56
CA VAL A 399 4.90 -5.28 -26.32
C VAL A 399 3.89 -4.14 -26.40
N LEU A 400 4.25 -2.98 -25.89
CA LEU A 400 3.47 -1.75 -26.02
C LEU A 400 4.22 -0.79 -26.95
N THR A 401 3.52 -0.31 -27.96
CA THR A 401 4.01 0.73 -28.87
C THR A 401 3.01 1.86 -28.96
N ARG A 402 3.39 2.97 -29.62
CA ARG A 402 2.39 3.94 -30.07
C ARG A 402 1.47 3.32 -31.13
N PRO A 403 0.26 3.88 -31.34
CA PRO A 403 -0.62 3.45 -32.43
C PRO A 403 0.10 3.50 -33.78
N MET A 404 0.09 2.38 -34.50
CA MET A 404 0.73 2.20 -35.81
C MET A 404 -0.20 1.44 -36.76
N LYS A 405 0.04 1.55 -38.06
CA LYS A 405 -0.83 0.95 -39.10
C LYS A 405 -0.49 -0.51 -39.42
N GLU A 406 0.76 -0.89 -39.18
CA GLU A 406 1.32 -2.20 -39.54
C GLU A 406 1.63 -3.00 -38.27
N ASN A 407 1.98 -4.28 -38.40
CA ASN A 407 2.46 -5.07 -37.27
C ASN A 407 3.77 -4.46 -36.75
N TYR A 408 3.96 -4.43 -35.42
CA TYR A 408 5.16 -3.87 -34.81
C TYR A 408 6.47 -4.55 -35.25
N LEU A 409 6.41 -5.80 -35.74
CA LEU A 409 7.57 -6.49 -36.30
C LEU A 409 7.99 -5.96 -37.67
N ASP A 410 7.03 -5.48 -38.46
CA ASP A 410 7.22 -4.97 -39.82
C ASP A 410 7.43 -3.45 -39.84
N HIS A 411 7.00 -2.75 -38.78
CA HIS A 411 7.12 -1.30 -38.64
C HIS A 411 8.60 -0.85 -38.61
N GLU A 412 8.90 0.18 -39.40
CA GLU A 412 10.20 0.86 -39.37
C GLU A 412 10.17 1.97 -38.31
N PHE A 413 10.90 1.75 -37.22
CA PHE A 413 10.91 2.65 -36.07
C PHE A 413 11.77 3.88 -36.32
N THR A 414 11.32 5.01 -35.78
CA THR A 414 12.00 6.31 -35.83
C THR A 414 12.31 6.81 -34.42
N GLN A 415 13.10 7.88 -34.28
CA GLN A 415 13.41 8.49 -32.99
C GLN A 415 12.18 9.06 -32.26
N ALA A 416 11.06 9.22 -32.98
CA ALA A 416 9.79 9.63 -32.39
C ALA A 416 9.06 8.47 -31.71
N ASP A 417 9.34 7.21 -32.05
CA ASP A 417 8.62 6.06 -31.51
C ASP A 417 9.06 5.70 -30.09
N VAL A 418 8.40 4.73 -29.47
CA VAL A 418 8.79 4.13 -28.19
C VAL A 418 8.43 2.65 -28.21
N ILE A 419 9.33 1.80 -27.73
CA ILE A 419 9.05 0.38 -27.51
C ILE A 419 9.08 0.11 -26.01
N VAL A 420 8.02 -0.49 -25.46
CA VAL A 420 8.03 -1.00 -24.10
C VAL A 420 7.76 -2.49 -24.09
N LEU A 421 8.69 -3.23 -23.51
CA LEU A 421 8.64 -4.69 -23.35
C LEU A 421 8.41 -4.98 -21.88
N SER A 422 7.34 -5.67 -21.54
CA SER A 422 7.07 -6.07 -20.17
C SER A 422 6.82 -7.56 -20.07
N TYR A 423 7.61 -8.24 -19.23
CA TYR A 423 7.30 -9.60 -18.83
C TYR A 423 6.45 -9.55 -17.56
N VAL A 424 5.17 -9.87 -17.70
CA VAL A 424 4.20 -9.77 -16.60
C VAL A 424 3.78 -11.16 -16.15
N THR A 425 3.89 -11.43 -14.86
CA THR A 425 3.47 -12.71 -14.25
C THR A 425 1.96 -12.76 -14.06
N GLY A 426 1.39 -13.96 -13.96
CA GLY A 426 -0.04 -14.13 -13.73
C GLY A 426 -0.54 -13.38 -12.49
N GLN A 427 0.22 -13.42 -11.40
CA GLN A 427 -0.09 -12.69 -10.17
C GLN A 427 -0.10 -11.17 -10.37
N VAL A 428 0.85 -10.62 -11.12
CA VAL A 428 0.91 -9.16 -11.38
C VAL A 428 -0.24 -8.75 -12.29
N LEU A 429 -0.55 -9.52 -13.33
CA LEU A 429 -1.70 -9.29 -14.22
C LEU A 429 -3.02 -9.27 -13.44
N ALA A 430 -3.24 -10.27 -12.57
CA ALA A 430 -4.49 -10.43 -11.83
C ALA A 430 -4.73 -9.36 -10.75
N ARG A 431 -3.69 -8.61 -10.38
CA ARG A 431 -3.73 -7.56 -9.36
C ARG A 431 -3.70 -6.15 -9.95
N GLN A 432 -3.83 -6.02 -11.27
CA GLN A 432 -3.95 -4.71 -11.89
C GLN A 432 -5.33 -4.14 -11.59
N SER A 433 -5.33 -2.94 -10.99
CA SER A 433 -6.54 -2.21 -10.63
C SER A 433 -7.14 -1.54 -11.86
N ILE A 434 -8.43 -1.76 -12.10
CA ILE A 434 -9.25 -0.89 -12.96
C ILE A 434 -9.49 0.42 -12.22
N GLU A 435 -9.95 0.32 -10.98
CA GLU A 435 -10.31 1.45 -10.16
C GLU A 435 -10.10 1.15 -8.67
N LYS A 436 -9.90 2.22 -7.91
CA LYS A 436 -9.88 2.19 -6.45
C LYS A 436 -10.86 3.22 -5.92
N ILE A 437 -11.79 2.77 -5.10
CA ILE A 437 -12.84 3.58 -4.50
C ILE A 437 -12.55 3.76 -3.02
N TYR A 438 -12.61 5.00 -2.57
CA TYR A 438 -12.37 5.38 -1.19
C TYR A 438 -13.65 5.96 -0.61
N SER A 439 -14.04 5.49 0.57
CA SER A 439 -15.16 6.06 1.33
C SER A 439 -14.70 6.42 2.74
N TYR A 440 -15.27 7.50 3.27
CA TYR A 440 -15.03 7.96 4.64
C TYR A 440 -16.33 8.51 5.22
N GLU A 441 -16.69 7.98 6.39
CA GLU A 441 -17.77 8.48 7.22
C GLU A 441 -17.21 8.75 8.63
N GLY A 442 -17.06 10.02 8.96
CA GLY A 442 -16.42 10.44 10.21
C GLY A 442 -17.32 10.31 11.44
N ASN A 443 -18.64 10.28 11.25
CA ASN A 443 -19.61 10.18 12.33
C ASN A 443 -20.84 9.37 11.92
N LEU A 444 -20.72 8.05 11.98
CA LEU A 444 -21.83 7.13 11.79
C LEU A 444 -22.48 6.83 13.14
N SER A 445 -23.70 7.34 13.34
CA SER A 445 -24.43 7.20 14.60
C SER A 445 -25.72 6.42 14.44
N THR A 446 -26.00 5.49 15.35
CA THR A 446 -27.22 4.66 15.32
C THR A 446 -28.41 5.29 16.05
N THR A 447 -28.47 6.63 16.19
CA THR A 447 -29.56 7.33 16.93
C THR A 447 -30.95 6.92 16.45
N ASP A 448 -31.10 6.67 15.15
CA ASP A 448 -32.36 6.28 14.51
C ASP A 448 -32.58 4.75 14.52
N SER A 449 -31.96 4.03 15.46
CA SER A 449 -31.90 2.55 15.56
C SER A 449 -31.05 1.86 14.51
N VAL A 450 -30.86 2.46 13.34
CA VAL A 450 -30.06 1.92 12.26
C VAL A 450 -29.17 3.02 11.72
N ALA A 451 -27.91 2.70 11.49
CA ALA A 451 -26.99 3.54 10.73
C ALA A 451 -26.56 2.76 9.48
N LEU A 452 -26.50 3.43 8.34
CA LEU A 452 -26.10 2.86 7.06
C LEU A 452 -25.07 3.80 6.42
N THR A 453 -23.93 3.26 6.01
CA THR A 453 -22.93 4.01 5.23
C THR A 453 -22.56 3.22 3.97
N PRO A 454 -22.55 3.85 2.79
CA PRO A 454 -22.04 3.23 1.58
C PRO A 454 -20.52 3.06 1.67
N LEU A 455 -20.03 1.91 1.21
CA LEU A 455 -18.60 1.64 1.05
C LEU A 455 -18.17 1.82 -0.42
N GLY A 456 -19.11 1.64 -1.36
CA GLY A 456 -18.93 1.79 -2.81
C GLY A 456 -19.24 0.51 -3.60
N PRO A 457 -19.20 0.59 -4.95
CA PRO A 457 -19.45 -0.55 -5.83
C PRO A 457 -18.28 -1.54 -5.84
N ALA A 458 -18.60 -2.83 -5.86
CA ALA A 458 -17.65 -3.92 -6.00
C ALA A 458 -18.04 -4.84 -7.16
N SER A 459 -17.05 -5.21 -7.96
CA SER A 459 -17.14 -6.24 -9.00
C SER A 459 -16.81 -7.63 -8.44
N GLU A 460 -16.92 -8.65 -9.28
CA GLU A 460 -16.58 -10.04 -8.92
C GLU A 460 -15.12 -10.20 -8.44
N ASN A 461 -14.18 -9.42 -9.00
CA ASN A 461 -12.75 -9.46 -8.70
C ASN A 461 -12.31 -8.27 -7.82
N SER A 462 -13.10 -7.94 -6.81
CA SER A 462 -12.80 -6.86 -5.87
C SER A 462 -12.05 -7.34 -4.63
N HIS A 463 -11.06 -6.55 -4.22
CA HIS A 463 -10.50 -6.61 -2.87
C HIS A 463 -11.05 -5.47 -2.03
N ILE A 464 -11.75 -5.80 -0.94
CA ILE A 464 -12.38 -4.80 -0.09
C ILE A 464 -11.68 -4.78 1.26
N GLU A 465 -11.29 -3.59 1.70
CA GLU A 465 -10.78 -3.35 3.03
C GLU A 465 -11.55 -2.19 3.66
N PHE A 466 -12.01 -2.35 4.89
CA PHE A 466 -12.63 -1.25 5.62
C PHE A 466 -12.30 -1.31 7.11
N GLN A 467 -12.25 -0.14 7.74
CA GLN A 467 -11.86 0.01 9.12
C GLN A 467 -12.95 0.77 9.88
N VAL A 468 -13.29 0.25 11.06
CA VAL A 468 -14.29 0.81 11.96
C VAL A 468 -13.62 1.23 13.26
N ALA A 469 -13.68 2.52 13.57
CA ALA A 469 -13.17 3.08 14.81
C ALA A 469 -14.32 3.45 15.77
N PRO A 470 -14.31 2.95 17.02
CA PRO A 470 -15.26 3.35 18.03
C PRO A 470 -15.10 4.83 18.41
N ILE A 471 -16.21 5.55 18.53
CA ILE A 471 -16.26 6.90 19.10
C ILE A 471 -16.86 6.86 20.50
N LYS A 472 -18.13 6.45 20.64
CA LYS A 472 -18.81 6.33 21.94
C LYS A 472 -20.06 5.47 21.89
N LYS A 473 -20.52 5.04 23.06
CA LYS A 473 -21.87 4.48 23.25
C LYS A 473 -22.90 5.58 23.45
N ILE A 474 -24.13 5.35 23.01
CA ILE A 474 -25.26 6.28 23.16
C ILE A 474 -26.50 5.55 23.69
N GLY A 475 -27.28 6.24 24.53
CA GLY A 475 -28.53 5.71 25.08
C GLY A 475 -28.45 5.34 26.56
N GLU A 476 -29.15 4.26 26.94
CA GLU A 476 -29.37 3.86 28.33
C GLU A 476 -29.00 2.40 28.59
N GLU A 477 -28.35 2.13 29.72
CA GLU A 477 -28.14 0.78 30.24
C GLU A 477 -29.27 0.38 31.19
N LEU A 478 -29.63 -0.91 31.16
CA LEU A 478 -30.60 -1.51 32.06
C LEU A 478 -29.87 -2.17 33.23
N GLY A 479 -30.09 -1.66 34.44
CA GLY A 479 -29.77 -2.34 35.68
C GLY A 479 -30.95 -3.19 36.12
N SER A 480 -30.82 -4.51 36.03
CA SER A 480 -31.84 -5.48 36.47
C SER A 480 -31.40 -6.22 37.72
N PHE A 481 -32.28 -6.24 38.73
CA PHE A 481 -32.04 -6.94 40.00
C PHE A 481 -33.29 -7.70 40.42
N GLN A 482 -33.10 -8.80 41.14
CA GLN A 482 -34.18 -9.55 41.77
C GLN A 482 -33.97 -9.56 43.27
N ASP A 483 -35.05 -9.45 44.03
CA ASP A 483 -35.02 -9.49 45.49
C ASP A 483 -36.27 -10.20 46.02
N ALA A 484 -36.21 -10.68 47.25
CA ALA A 484 -37.33 -11.34 47.91
C ALA A 484 -37.43 -10.93 49.37
N TRP A 485 -38.63 -10.54 49.80
CA TRP A 485 -38.95 -10.26 51.19
C TRP A 485 -39.76 -11.41 51.75
N VAL A 486 -39.12 -12.23 52.59
CA VAL A 486 -39.71 -13.44 53.16
C VAL A 486 -39.76 -13.31 54.67
N SER A 487 -40.94 -13.54 55.23
CA SER A 487 -41.13 -13.77 56.66
C SER A 487 -41.63 -15.19 56.86
N ALA A 488 -40.85 -16.02 57.55
CA ALA A 488 -41.25 -17.37 57.92
C ALA A 488 -42.23 -17.43 59.11
N GLY A 489 -42.65 -16.26 59.63
CA GLY A 489 -43.40 -16.16 60.88
C GLY A 489 -42.52 -16.55 62.08
N GLY A 490 -42.13 -15.58 62.90
CA GLY A 490 -41.38 -15.87 64.12
C GLY A 490 -42.19 -16.72 65.12
N SER A 491 -41.50 -17.53 65.94
CA SER A 491 -42.10 -18.23 67.08
C SER A 491 -42.47 -17.23 68.17
N CYS A 492 -43.70 -16.73 68.11
CA CYS A 492 -44.36 -16.06 69.21
C CYS A 492 -45.37 -17.04 69.81
N GLY A 493 -45.45 -17.12 71.15
CA GLY A 493 -46.25 -18.12 71.88
C GLY A 493 -47.75 -18.13 71.56
N GLN A 494 -48.54 -18.86 72.36
CA GLN A 494 -49.90 -19.35 72.05
C GLN A 494 -50.99 -18.33 71.58
N ASN A 495 -50.70 -17.03 71.46
CA ASN A 495 -51.69 -15.99 71.11
C ASN A 495 -51.32 -15.05 69.94
N CYS A 496 -50.37 -15.41 69.09
CA CYS A 496 -50.05 -14.59 67.91
C CYS A 496 -50.33 -15.32 66.59
N VAL A 497 -50.93 -14.61 65.63
CA VAL A 497 -51.08 -15.06 64.25
C VAL A 497 -49.72 -14.94 63.57
N ARG A 498 -49.20 -16.04 63.01
CA ARG A 498 -47.93 -16.04 62.25
C ARG A 498 -48.08 -15.12 61.04
N SER A 499 -47.26 -14.07 60.96
CA SER A 499 -47.16 -13.22 59.77
C SER A 499 -46.23 -13.84 58.76
N GLU A 500 -46.73 -14.85 58.07
CA GLU A 500 -46.04 -15.50 56.96
C GLU A 500 -46.37 -14.79 55.65
N PHE A 501 -45.33 -14.27 54.99
CA PHE A 501 -45.43 -13.69 53.65
C PHE A 501 -44.16 -13.98 52.84
N ASP A 502 -44.31 -14.14 51.52
CA ASP A 502 -43.23 -14.20 50.54
C ASP A 502 -43.57 -13.24 49.39
N CYS A 503 -42.80 -12.14 49.31
CA CYS A 503 -42.92 -11.12 48.28
C CYS A 503 -41.69 -11.19 47.37
N ARG A 504 -41.86 -11.57 46.10
CA ARG A 504 -40.76 -11.57 45.13
C ARG A 504 -40.87 -10.35 44.23
N ILE A 505 -39.78 -9.60 44.12
CA ILE A 505 -39.72 -8.40 43.30
C ILE A 505 -38.64 -8.49 42.24
N SER A 506 -38.86 -7.79 41.14
CA SER A 506 -37.83 -7.49 40.15
C SER A 506 -37.75 -5.99 39.96
N ILE A 507 -36.54 -5.48 39.82
CA ILE A 507 -36.26 -4.06 39.75
C ILE A 507 -35.52 -3.81 38.44
N ASN A 508 -36.05 -2.91 37.62
CA ASN A 508 -35.44 -2.44 36.39
C ASN A 508 -35.22 -0.92 36.48
N LEU A 509 -33.97 -0.50 36.42
CA LEU A 509 -33.57 0.91 36.46
C LEU A 509 -32.75 1.25 35.22
N PHE A 510 -33.00 2.43 34.66
CA PHE A 510 -32.30 2.90 33.47
C PHE A 510 -31.28 3.96 33.88
N LYS A 511 -30.06 3.83 33.36
CA LYS A 511 -28.99 4.82 33.57
C LYS A 511 -28.41 5.24 32.22
N PRO A 512 -27.96 6.49 32.06
CA PRO A 512 -27.18 6.88 30.88
C PRO A 512 -25.93 6.01 30.76
N ILE A 513 -25.61 5.57 29.54
CA ILE A 513 -24.43 4.74 29.29
C ILE A 513 -23.15 5.57 29.47
N GLU A 514 -22.13 4.99 30.09
CA GLU A 514 -20.78 5.57 30.08
C GLU A 514 -20.19 5.53 28.66
N PRO A 515 -19.60 6.62 28.17
CA PRO A 515 -19.31 6.80 26.74
C PRO A 515 -18.26 5.83 26.17
N GLY A 516 -17.57 5.05 27.00
CA GLY A 516 -16.55 4.10 26.55
C GLY A 516 -17.09 3.06 25.57
N LEU A 517 -16.54 3.03 24.36
CA LEU A 517 -16.83 2.04 23.33
C LEU A 517 -15.56 1.28 22.96
N SER A 518 -15.66 -0.05 22.95
CA SER A 518 -14.63 -0.94 22.42
C SER A 518 -15.28 -1.85 21.39
N LEU A 519 -14.51 -2.19 20.35
CA LEU A 519 -14.93 -3.11 19.31
C LEU A 519 -13.99 -4.32 19.32
N SER A 520 -14.59 -5.50 19.31
CA SER A 520 -13.92 -6.78 19.08
C SER A 520 -14.95 -7.77 18.55
N PRO A 521 -14.58 -8.77 17.72
CA PRO A 521 -15.50 -9.76 17.17
C PRO A 521 -16.37 -10.48 18.20
N GLU A 522 -15.88 -10.61 19.43
CA GLU A 522 -16.59 -11.28 20.52
C GLU A 522 -17.62 -10.39 21.22
N LEU A 523 -17.50 -9.08 21.09
CA LEU A 523 -18.33 -8.11 21.78
C LEU A 523 -19.72 -7.98 21.12
N PRO A 524 -20.79 -7.73 21.91
CA PRO A 524 -22.14 -7.52 21.39
C PRO A 524 -22.24 -6.43 20.32
N GLU A 525 -21.41 -5.40 20.43
CA GLU A 525 -21.36 -4.27 19.51
C GLU A 525 -21.01 -4.71 18.08
N PHE A 526 -20.03 -5.61 17.91
CA PHE A 526 -19.65 -6.13 16.60
C PHE A 526 -20.72 -7.04 15.99
N LYS A 527 -21.40 -7.83 16.83
CA LYS A 527 -22.48 -8.74 16.38
C LYS A 527 -23.68 -8.02 15.77
N ARG A 528 -23.78 -6.71 15.97
CA ARG A 528 -24.82 -5.84 15.42
C ARG A 528 -24.40 -5.11 14.13
N MET A 529 -23.28 -5.51 13.55
CA MET A 529 -22.77 -4.98 12.28
C MET A 529 -23.00 -5.98 11.15
N PHE A 530 -23.48 -5.46 10.03
CA PHE A 530 -23.87 -6.23 8.86
C PHE A 530 -23.27 -5.62 7.60
N LEU A 531 -22.77 -6.47 6.71
CA LEU A 531 -22.41 -6.09 5.36
C LEU A 531 -23.62 -6.27 4.45
N ILE A 532 -23.96 -5.24 3.70
CA ILE A 532 -24.96 -5.32 2.64
C ILE A 532 -24.22 -5.44 1.31
N VAL A 533 -24.59 -6.42 0.49
CA VAL A 533 -24.06 -6.65 -0.86
C VAL A 533 -25.22 -6.61 -1.86
N GLY A 534 -25.39 -5.46 -2.53
CA GLY A 534 -26.60 -5.14 -3.28
C GLY A 534 -27.81 -5.06 -2.34
N GLU A 535 -28.76 -5.99 -2.45
CA GLU A 535 -29.97 -6.01 -1.62
C GLU A 535 -29.92 -7.03 -0.47
N GLN A 536 -28.83 -7.81 -0.35
CA GLN A 536 -28.71 -8.90 0.63
C GLN A 536 -27.88 -8.49 1.83
N GLU A 537 -28.33 -8.89 3.02
CA GLU A 537 -27.70 -8.55 4.31
C GLU A 537 -26.97 -9.76 4.91
N PHE A 538 -25.71 -9.56 5.30
CA PHE A 538 -24.82 -10.59 5.84
C PHE A 538 -24.25 -10.13 7.19
N SER A 539 -24.36 -10.96 8.23
CA SER A 539 -23.78 -10.66 9.55
C SER A 539 -22.25 -10.73 9.49
N LEU A 540 -21.55 -9.66 9.86
CA LEU A 540 -20.07 -9.66 9.91
C LEU A 540 -19.52 -10.74 10.84
N TYR A 541 -20.22 -11.01 11.95
CA TYR A 541 -19.83 -12.06 12.89
C TYR A 541 -19.88 -13.45 12.25
N GLN A 542 -20.89 -13.72 11.43
CA GLN A 542 -21.02 -15.00 10.74
C GLN A 542 -19.98 -15.13 9.62
N LEU A 543 -19.79 -14.09 8.81
CA LEU A 543 -18.75 -14.06 7.77
C LEU A 543 -17.35 -14.30 8.33
N TRP A 544 -17.07 -13.74 9.52
CA TRP A 544 -15.79 -13.96 10.21
C TRP A 544 -15.64 -15.40 10.69
N LYS A 545 -16.69 -15.98 11.30
CA LYS A 545 -16.71 -17.38 11.71
C LYS A 545 -16.49 -18.34 10.54
N ASP A 546 -17.07 -18.03 9.40
CA ASP A 546 -16.98 -18.83 8.18
C ASP A 546 -15.68 -18.57 7.40
N LYS A 547 -14.79 -17.72 7.92
CA LYS A 547 -13.49 -17.34 7.32
C LYS A 547 -13.62 -16.72 5.92
N GLN A 548 -14.76 -16.08 5.65
CA GLN A 548 -14.97 -15.33 4.41
C GLN A 548 -14.40 -13.91 4.52
N ILE A 549 -14.25 -13.39 5.75
CA ILE A 549 -13.56 -12.15 6.06
C ILE A 549 -12.43 -12.36 7.07
N GLU A 550 -11.42 -11.51 7.00
CA GLU A 550 -10.32 -11.45 7.95
C GLU A 550 -10.45 -10.20 8.83
N ILE A 551 -10.17 -10.34 10.12
CA ILE A 551 -10.25 -9.25 11.08
C ILE A 551 -8.91 -9.05 11.76
N GLN A 552 -8.41 -7.81 11.74
CA GLN A 552 -7.22 -7.37 12.45
C GLN A 552 -7.60 -6.31 13.48
N ASN A 553 -7.41 -6.61 14.77
CA ASN A 553 -7.58 -5.63 15.83
C ASN A 553 -6.37 -4.69 15.85
N LEU A 554 -6.63 -3.41 15.61
CA LEU A 554 -5.67 -2.32 15.78
C LEU A 554 -5.96 -1.63 17.12
N HIS A 555 -4.98 -0.91 17.68
CA HIS A 555 -5.03 -0.36 19.05
C HIS A 555 -6.39 0.24 19.47
N SER A 556 -7.04 0.96 18.56
CA SER A 556 -8.32 1.62 18.81
C SER A 556 -9.33 1.43 17.68
N SER A 557 -9.24 0.38 16.87
CA SER A 557 -10.15 0.15 15.73
C SER A 557 -10.06 -1.28 15.22
N ILE A 558 -11.07 -1.70 14.46
CA ILE A 558 -11.05 -3.00 13.78
C ILE A 558 -10.85 -2.76 12.29
N HIS A 559 -9.86 -3.43 11.71
CA HIS A 559 -9.66 -3.50 10.27
C HIS A 559 -10.21 -4.83 9.72
N ILE A 560 -11.04 -4.75 8.69
CA ILE A 560 -11.75 -5.89 8.10
C ILE A 560 -11.33 -6.00 6.64
N LYS A 561 -10.96 -7.22 6.21
CA LYS A 561 -10.57 -7.53 4.82
C LYS A 561 -11.51 -8.57 4.24
N ILE A 562 -11.98 -8.31 3.04
CA ILE A 562 -12.74 -9.25 2.20
C ILE A 562 -11.85 -9.57 1.01
N PRO A 563 -11.10 -10.69 1.04
CA PRO A 563 -10.17 -11.01 -0.03
C PRO A 563 -10.86 -11.41 -1.33
N ASP A 564 -12.08 -11.94 -1.23
CA ASP A 564 -12.85 -12.46 -2.36
C ASP A 564 -14.35 -12.33 -2.04
N ILE A 565 -15.01 -11.34 -2.67
CA ILE A 565 -16.44 -11.07 -2.47
C ILE A 565 -17.33 -12.19 -3.02
N SER A 566 -16.84 -12.96 -4.02
CA SER A 566 -17.58 -14.05 -4.64
C SER A 566 -17.88 -15.20 -3.66
N LYS A 567 -17.10 -15.30 -2.57
CA LYS A 567 -17.37 -16.27 -1.48
C LYS A 567 -18.54 -15.87 -0.60
N ILE A 568 -18.92 -14.59 -0.59
CA ILE A 568 -20.05 -14.06 0.18
C ILE A 568 -21.29 -14.08 -0.71
N LYS A 569 -21.17 -13.50 -1.91
CA LYS A 569 -22.24 -13.42 -2.91
C LYS A 569 -21.63 -13.43 -4.30
N GLU A 570 -22.15 -14.30 -5.17
CA GLU A 570 -21.76 -14.33 -6.57
C GLU A 570 -22.22 -13.02 -7.26
N ILE A 571 -21.28 -12.35 -7.93
CA ILE A 571 -21.52 -11.15 -8.74
C ILE A 571 -21.17 -11.54 -10.18
N VAL A 572 -22.06 -11.22 -11.12
CA VAL A 572 -21.82 -11.51 -12.53
C VAL A 572 -20.60 -10.68 -12.99
N PRO A 573 -19.68 -11.23 -13.80
CA PRO A 573 -18.45 -10.55 -14.23
C PRO A 573 -18.61 -9.13 -14.80
N THR A 574 -19.77 -8.80 -15.36
CA THR A 574 -20.10 -7.51 -15.98
C THR A 574 -20.80 -6.53 -15.06
N ASP A 575 -21.19 -6.98 -13.87
CA ASP A 575 -22.05 -6.25 -12.96
C ASP A 575 -21.25 -5.79 -11.73
N GLU A 576 -21.75 -4.74 -11.09
CA GLU A 576 -21.25 -4.24 -9.83
C GLU A 576 -22.35 -4.35 -8.77
N ALA A 577 -21.96 -4.72 -7.54
CA ALA A 577 -22.83 -4.72 -6.39
C ALA A 577 -22.43 -3.57 -5.45
N GLU A 578 -23.38 -2.72 -5.11
CA GLU A 578 -23.16 -1.69 -4.09
C GLU A 578 -22.93 -2.32 -2.72
N LEU A 579 -21.82 -1.95 -2.07
CA LEU A 579 -21.51 -2.39 -0.71
C LEU A 579 -21.89 -1.31 0.29
N SER A 580 -22.49 -1.72 1.40
CA SER A 580 -22.77 -0.82 2.51
C SER A 580 -22.55 -1.50 3.86
N LEU A 581 -22.12 -0.72 4.85
CA LEU A 581 -22.06 -1.16 6.24
C LEU A 581 -23.32 -0.70 6.97
N LYS A 582 -24.07 -1.66 7.50
CA LYS A 582 -25.24 -1.43 8.34
C LYS A 582 -24.92 -1.73 9.79
N ILE A 583 -25.29 -0.82 10.68
CA ILE A 583 -25.12 -0.96 12.12
C ILE A 583 -26.47 -0.80 12.79
N ILE A 584 -26.84 -1.77 13.63
CA ILE A 584 -28.14 -1.77 14.32
C ILE A 584 -27.92 -1.49 15.81
N ALA A 585 -28.71 -0.59 16.37
CA ALA A 585 -28.77 -0.38 17.80
C ALA A 585 -29.61 -1.44 18.47
N PHE A 586 -29.28 -1.75 19.73
CA PHE A 586 -30.13 -2.62 20.53
C PHE A 586 -31.32 -1.81 21.05
N LYS A 587 -32.51 -2.39 20.94
CA LYS A 587 -33.76 -1.86 21.48
C LYS A 587 -34.53 -2.98 22.16
N ASP A 588 -34.99 -2.72 23.37
CA ASP A 588 -35.84 -3.64 24.11
C ASP A 588 -36.84 -2.86 24.98
N THR A 589 -37.98 -3.48 25.27
CA THR A 589 -39.07 -2.88 26.04
C THR A 589 -39.32 -3.71 27.27
N VAL A 590 -39.00 -3.14 28.43
CA VAL A 590 -39.18 -3.79 29.73
C VAL A 590 -39.92 -2.88 30.68
N PHE A 591 -40.50 -3.44 31.74
CA PHE A 591 -41.13 -2.63 32.77
C PHE A 591 -40.11 -1.71 33.45
N HIS A 592 -40.55 -0.51 33.86
CA HIS A 592 -39.72 0.45 34.58
C HIS A 592 -40.04 0.43 36.08
N GLY A 593 -38.98 0.35 36.90
CA GLY A 593 -39.07 0.45 38.35
C GLY A 593 -39.21 -0.91 39.03
N VAL A 594 -39.94 -0.95 40.14
CA VAL A 594 -40.12 -2.14 40.96
C VAL A 594 -41.40 -2.87 40.56
N LYS A 595 -41.27 -4.12 40.12
CA LYS A 595 -42.36 -5.04 39.79
C LYS A 595 -42.51 -6.07 40.89
N LEU A 596 -43.72 -6.17 41.46
CA LEU A 596 -44.06 -7.28 42.34
C LEU A 596 -44.42 -8.50 41.47
N ASN A 597 -43.58 -9.53 41.45
CA ASN A 597 -43.81 -10.72 40.64
C ASN A 597 -44.83 -11.67 41.27
N SER A 598 -44.75 -11.82 42.58
CA SER A 598 -45.66 -12.67 43.35
C SER A 598 -45.71 -12.24 44.81
N PHE A 599 -46.87 -12.39 45.44
CA PHE A 599 -47.05 -12.20 46.87
C PHE A 599 -47.95 -13.31 47.41
N THR A 600 -47.38 -14.17 48.25
CA THR A 600 -48.05 -15.35 48.82
C THR A 600 -47.91 -15.37 50.34
N GLY A 601 -48.62 -16.29 51.00
CA GLY A 601 -48.67 -16.37 52.46
C GLY A 601 -49.94 -15.78 53.07
N ARG A 602 -50.15 -16.05 54.35
CA ARG A 602 -51.38 -15.68 55.07
C ARG A 602 -51.51 -14.16 55.22
N ASN A 603 -50.39 -13.45 55.32
CA ASN A 603 -50.32 -12.00 55.43
C ASN A 603 -49.74 -11.35 54.16
N ARG A 604 -50.02 -11.93 52.98
CA ARG A 604 -49.53 -11.42 51.69
C ARG A 604 -49.85 -9.94 51.40
N ALA A 605 -50.86 -9.37 52.07
CA ALA A 605 -51.20 -7.96 51.97
C ALA A 605 -50.07 -7.03 52.48
N ASP A 606 -49.21 -7.52 53.39
CA ASP A 606 -48.06 -6.78 53.91
C ASP A 606 -46.99 -6.51 52.83
N CYS A 607 -47.00 -7.27 51.73
CA CYS A 607 -46.12 -7.03 50.58
C CYS A 607 -46.34 -5.66 49.93
N LEU A 608 -47.56 -5.11 49.99
CA LEU A 608 -47.90 -3.85 49.33
C LEU A 608 -47.30 -2.64 50.09
N PRO A 609 -47.47 -2.49 51.42
CA PRO A 609 -46.74 -1.49 52.20
C PRO A 609 -45.22 -1.60 52.04
N LEU A 610 -44.67 -2.83 52.04
CA LEU A 610 -43.23 -3.06 51.85
C LEU A 610 -42.76 -2.56 50.47
N LEU A 611 -43.51 -2.86 49.42
CA LEU A 611 -43.24 -2.37 48.06
C LEU A 611 -43.21 -0.85 48.01
N THR A 612 -44.24 -0.20 48.57
CA THR A 612 -44.34 1.26 48.57
C THR A 612 -43.24 1.94 49.40
N ASN A 613 -42.89 1.36 50.55
CA ASN A 613 -41.83 1.86 51.44
C ASN A 613 -40.42 1.61 50.87
N PHE A 614 -40.28 0.60 50.01
CA PHE A 614 -39.03 0.37 49.29
C PHE A 614 -38.86 1.35 48.13
N ALA A 615 -39.91 1.51 47.31
CA ALA A 615 -39.88 2.29 46.08
C ALA A 615 -39.90 3.80 46.32
N GLY A 616 -40.77 4.29 47.21
CA GLY A 616 -41.01 5.71 47.47
C GLY A 616 -39.75 6.50 47.87
N PRO A 617 -39.05 6.13 48.96
CA PRO A 617 -37.84 6.83 49.40
C PRO A 617 -36.69 6.81 48.39
N ARG A 618 -36.67 5.83 47.49
CA ARG A 618 -35.65 5.68 46.43
C ARG A 618 -36.04 6.38 45.13
N GLY A 619 -37.26 6.91 45.04
CA GLY A 619 -37.81 7.51 43.82
C GLY A 619 -38.01 6.50 42.69
N PHE A 620 -38.04 5.20 42.99
CA PHE A 620 -38.27 4.17 41.99
C PHE A 620 -39.76 4.11 41.66
N PRO A 621 -40.14 4.04 40.38
CA PRO A 621 -41.54 3.86 40.04
C PRO A 621 -42.01 2.44 40.39
N ILE A 622 -43.32 2.25 40.56
CA ILE A 622 -43.93 0.92 40.71
C ILE A 622 -44.52 0.48 39.37
N SER A 623 -44.11 -0.69 38.89
CA SER A 623 -44.50 -1.21 37.58
C SER A 623 -45.99 -1.56 37.50
N VAL A 624 -46.64 -1.14 36.42
CA VAL A 624 -48.03 -1.53 36.07
C VAL A 624 -48.18 -3.04 35.81
N GLU A 625 -47.08 -3.74 35.53
CA GLU A 625 -47.06 -5.20 35.33
C GLU A 625 -46.99 -6.00 36.63
N SER A 626 -47.05 -5.32 37.79
CA SER A 626 -47.03 -6.01 39.08
C SER A 626 -48.23 -6.95 39.24
N ALA A 627 -48.04 -8.06 39.96
CA ALA A 627 -49.07 -9.06 40.21
C ALA A 627 -50.30 -8.42 40.87
N GLU A 628 -51.49 -8.77 40.35
CA GLU A 628 -52.79 -8.23 40.80
C GLU A 628 -52.86 -6.68 40.83
N PHE A 629 -52.05 -5.95 40.03
CA PHE A 629 -51.91 -4.49 40.08
C PHE A 629 -53.25 -3.73 40.10
N ALA A 630 -54.19 -4.12 39.23
CA ALA A 630 -55.52 -3.49 39.15
C ALA A 630 -56.30 -3.57 40.48
N GLY A 631 -56.08 -4.63 41.27
CA GLY A 631 -56.77 -4.87 42.54
C GLY A 631 -56.30 -4.00 43.69
N TRP A 632 -55.04 -3.54 43.67
CA TRP A 632 -54.46 -2.78 44.78
C TRP A 632 -53.94 -1.38 44.43
N ARG A 633 -53.85 -1.02 43.14
CA ARG A 633 -53.39 0.32 42.71
C ARG A 633 -54.16 1.47 43.34
N GLY A 634 -55.44 1.27 43.69
CA GLY A 634 -56.27 2.29 44.34
C GLY A 634 -55.86 2.62 45.77
N GLY A 635 -55.13 1.72 46.44
CA GLY A 635 -54.63 1.90 47.80
C GLY A 635 -53.25 2.56 47.89
N VAL A 636 -52.64 2.94 46.76
CA VAL A 636 -51.30 3.55 46.71
C VAL A 636 -51.42 5.07 46.59
N ASN A 637 -50.63 5.81 47.37
CA ASN A 637 -50.52 7.26 47.24
C ASN A 637 -49.60 7.64 46.07
N TRP A 638 -50.18 7.80 44.88
CA TRP A 638 -49.47 8.16 43.65
C TRP A 638 -48.91 9.60 43.63
N ASN A 639 -49.27 10.44 44.62
CA ASN A 639 -48.60 11.74 44.78
C ASN A 639 -47.19 11.59 45.39
N ALA A 640 -46.95 10.49 46.11
CA ALA A 640 -45.66 10.18 46.74
C ALA A 640 -44.85 9.14 45.96
N ILE A 641 -45.48 8.39 45.04
CA ILE A 641 -44.88 7.28 44.31
C ILE A 641 -45.17 7.43 42.82
N LYS A 642 -44.15 7.23 41.98
CA LYS A 642 -44.30 7.31 40.53
C LYS A 642 -44.86 6.01 39.96
N LEU A 643 -45.71 6.14 38.95
CA LEU A 643 -46.18 5.00 38.15
C LEU A 643 -45.09 4.59 37.14
N GLY A 644 -44.82 3.29 37.05
CA GLY A 644 -43.84 2.72 36.13
C GLY A 644 -44.51 2.02 34.97
N GLU A 645 -44.57 2.68 33.82
CA GLU A 645 -44.98 2.03 32.57
C GLU A 645 -43.83 1.25 31.94
N ASN A 646 -44.14 0.46 30.91
CA ASN A 646 -43.10 -0.17 30.11
C ASN A 646 -42.30 0.91 29.39
N LYS A 647 -40.98 0.82 29.51
CA LYS A 647 -40.05 1.76 28.89
C LYS A 647 -39.22 1.01 27.85
N THR A 648 -39.26 1.51 26.64
CA THR A 648 -38.32 1.11 25.59
C THR A 648 -37.00 1.81 25.84
N TYR A 649 -35.93 1.04 26.02
CA TYR A 649 -34.58 1.58 26.12
C TYR A 649 -33.76 1.21 24.90
N PHE A 650 -32.72 2.00 24.67
CA PHE A 650 -31.93 1.97 23.46
C PHE A 650 -30.45 1.99 23.82
N GLN A 651 -29.67 1.14 23.15
CA GLN A 651 -28.21 1.12 23.26
C GLN A 651 -27.63 1.19 21.85
N GLY A 652 -27.29 2.39 21.43
CA GLY A 652 -26.62 2.64 20.17
C GLY A 652 -25.12 2.83 20.31
N MET A 653 -24.49 3.14 19.19
CA MET A 653 -23.08 3.49 19.12
C MET A 653 -22.83 4.53 18.02
N GLU A 654 -21.75 5.26 18.22
CA GLU A 654 -21.17 6.19 17.26
C GLU A 654 -19.79 5.65 16.86
N VAL A 655 -19.55 5.54 15.56
CA VAL A 655 -18.30 5.02 14.98
C VAL A 655 -17.86 5.87 13.80
N ALA A 656 -16.58 5.84 13.48
CA ALA A 656 -16.06 6.33 12.21
C ALA A 656 -15.69 5.15 11.32
N VAL A 657 -15.93 5.27 10.01
CA VAL A 657 -15.73 4.22 9.02
C VAL A 657 -14.90 4.77 7.88
N THR A 658 -13.96 3.98 7.39
CA THR A 658 -13.23 4.25 6.15
C THR A 658 -13.14 2.96 5.36
N SER A 659 -13.20 3.03 4.04
CA SER A 659 -13.05 1.86 3.16
C SER A 659 -12.21 2.17 1.94
N VAL A 660 -11.59 1.11 1.43
CA VAL A 660 -10.87 1.04 0.17
C VAL A 660 -11.38 -0.20 -0.55
N ILE A 661 -12.05 0.01 -1.68
CA ILE A 661 -12.43 -1.05 -2.60
C ILE A 661 -11.50 -0.97 -3.81
N ASN A 662 -10.82 -2.06 -4.11
CA ASN A 662 -9.96 -2.16 -5.27
C ASN A 662 -10.55 -3.16 -6.26
N ASN A 663 -11.08 -2.65 -7.38
CA ASN A 663 -11.67 -3.45 -8.44
C ASN A 663 -10.57 -3.79 -9.45
N TYR A 664 -10.21 -5.08 -9.54
CA TYR A 664 -9.19 -5.54 -10.48
C TYR A 664 -9.80 -5.86 -11.84
N PHE A 665 -8.95 -5.89 -12.87
CA PHE A 665 -9.34 -6.43 -14.17
C PHE A 665 -9.79 -7.90 -14.02
N ASN A 666 -10.83 -8.28 -14.77
CA ASN A 666 -11.37 -9.65 -14.78
C ASN A 666 -10.97 -10.39 -16.05
#